data_AF-A0A8J7ZEZ9-F1
#
_entry.id   AF-A0A8J7ZEZ9-F1
#
_cell.length_a   1.000
_cell.length_b   1.000
_cell.length_c   1.000
_cell.angle_alpha   90.00
_cell.angle_beta   90.00
_cell.angle_gamma   90.00
#
_symmetry.space_group_name_H-M   'P 1'
#
loop_
_entity.id
_entity.type
_entity.pdbx_description
1 polymer ?
#
loop_
_entity_poly.entity_id
_entity_poly.type
_entity_poly.pdbx_seq_one_letter_code
_entity_poly.pdbx_strand_id
1 'polypeptide(L)'
;MKKKFSLCLIAIFVIPICFYPAFNLQSESVISKSQIKTELGEPIIFPPIAPFFNLLYKAYDGTFYPEYADLVKQQLDEIGINISIVLEDWGAFLDTLLVFRDYDITSIGFGGGGGDPLALPNSAFRENGSLNIWGYHTSMDYDEVLGTGLNEWYINQGNLIFPPDSQERVQNLHDWQNHLISDILPMTSLFAIPSFYAYWSNLEGFNYAKGDILDNWGFMSWDGIHPNQTSTAEVTISYDNWTELNPLYSGDEESAFIIDACLDELLYIDADNSIWPHLAESWSFVDDSTLDITLRDGIEWMDYGGFTNEYLDADDLYFSLYCWQELSVYYNDWQWIDSLEVIDDMTLRIHIDGDPDTPEIDPYIYCLDKLNDYILPEHFLNQTQEADGITPDITHSSWVDYSSNCWGTDLFEINVFTEAIETILTVKSDCWRLNPTITNDPGLNYEERFGDYSGGLSELRVRIMDDHATILSEFEYGKLDMIDITSDAGNRSIYKSDSKFEVQSAATGYFNWLGFNLREVRNTPLQSTDPCPLLPSMTKGLAIRKAIAYAINRTEINNISHNDEFIIWDYPNYPTLGIWNDPDLIRYDCNLTKAKEYMMYAGYDCGLDSDSDGLSDYIELTTTNTDRFNNDTDRDGLDDGEEVNTYFTDPLDIDTDGDIYTDYDEVNNGSDPLNPSDTPVDTDNDGLSDGYESIIGTNPSSNDSDSDGLLDGEEFVVYSTDPLDSDSDDDLLLDGEEVNNYLTDPLDPDSDDDLIDDWEEVNLGSDGYHTNPNDSDTDSDGLDDYEETTLGSDGHLTDPTDSDSDDDTLNDSLEQTYGTDPNSNDTETDGMPDAWEIANSLDPLLDDSSLDSDLDGLDNLLEYQHNTDPQNNDTDNDLIPDGWEIDNGLNPLNITDAGDDPDADGLTNLEEYTYNTDPNDEDTDDDSYTDKEEIDAGTDPLDPNSMPTEEADLHFPITLIITMLSFAIIISSRRRK
;
A
#
# COMPACT_ATOMS: atom_id res chain seq x y z
N MET A 1 -26.13 22.56 38.11
CA MET A 1 -26.64 23.88 37.66
C MET A 1 -26.08 24.14 36.26
N LYS A 2 -26.85 24.71 35.31
CA LYS A 2 -26.37 24.88 33.92
C LYS A 2 -25.47 26.12 33.74
N LYS A 3 -24.45 25.97 32.88
CA LYS A 3 -23.56 26.97 32.26
C LYS A 3 -22.60 27.74 33.18
N LYS A 4 -21.28 27.56 32.93
CA LYS A 4 -20.40 28.60 32.35
C LYS A 4 -19.00 28.06 32.01
N PHE A 5 -18.56 28.30 30.77
CA PHE A 5 -17.17 28.36 30.28
C PHE A 5 -16.22 27.20 30.64
N SER A 6 -16.06 26.27 29.70
CA SER A 6 -14.78 25.57 29.52
C SER A 6 -13.78 26.52 28.86
N LEU A 7 -12.59 26.62 29.46
CA LEU A 7 -11.41 27.27 28.92
C LEU A 7 -10.23 26.80 29.79
N CYS A 8 -9.89 25.51 29.67
CA CYS A 8 -8.62 24.98 30.17
C CYS A 8 -7.55 25.45 29.16
N LEU A 9 -6.60 26.32 29.50
CA LEU A 9 -5.50 26.14 30.46
C LEU A 9 -4.63 24.92 30.13
N ILE A 10 -3.96 25.02 28.97
CA ILE A 10 -2.65 24.42 28.76
C ILE A 10 -1.72 24.96 29.86
N ALA A 11 -1.17 24.08 30.68
CA ALA A 11 -0.30 24.42 31.81
C ALA A 11 1.15 24.03 31.50
N ILE A 12 1.80 24.76 30.58
CA ILE A 12 3.25 24.62 30.39
C ILE A 12 3.96 25.32 31.55
N PHE A 13 4.69 24.56 32.35
CA PHE A 13 5.54 25.10 33.42
C PHE A 13 6.80 25.74 32.84
N VAL A 14 7.02 27.01 33.18
CA VAL A 14 8.24 27.74 32.84
C VAL A 14 9.24 27.61 34.00
N ILE A 15 10.43 27.04 33.73
CA ILE A 15 11.61 27.21 34.60
C ILE A 15 12.77 27.77 33.75
N PRO A 16 13.53 28.78 34.21
CA PRO A 16 14.44 29.55 33.35
C PRO A 16 15.93 29.34 33.67
N ILE A 17 16.75 28.99 32.68
CA ILE A 17 18.22 29.03 32.79
C ILE A 17 18.84 29.85 31.64
N CYS A 18 19.94 30.55 31.94
CA CYS A 18 20.43 31.69 31.18
C CYS A 18 21.57 31.34 30.21
N PHE A 19 21.41 31.66 28.92
CA PHE A 19 22.54 31.71 27.99
C PHE A 19 23.38 33.00 28.14
N TYR A 20 24.70 32.83 28.06
CA TYR A 20 25.66 33.85 27.62
C TYR A 20 26.51 33.23 26.49
N PRO A 21 27.07 34.03 25.55
CA PRO A 21 27.29 33.57 24.19
C PRO A 21 28.53 32.68 24.03
N ALA A 22 28.40 31.65 23.20
CA ALA A 22 29.51 30.82 22.76
C ALA A 22 30.57 31.66 22.03
N PHE A 23 31.84 31.34 22.29
CA PHE A 23 32.98 32.01 21.68
C PHE A 23 33.25 31.42 20.29
N ASN A 24 33.40 32.30 19.30
CA ASN A 24 33.71 31.93 17.93
C ASN A 24 35.08 31.26 17.83
N LEU A 25 35.12 29.98 17.43
CA LEU A 25 36.33 29.24 17.07
C LEU A 25 36.21 28.75 15.62
N GLN A 26 36.60 29.61 14.68
CA GLN A 26 36.81 29.19 13.30
C GLN A 26 38.02 28.25 13.23
N SER A 27 37.79 26.97 12.94
CA SER A 27 38.80 26.10 12.34
C SER A 27 38.58 26.07 10.83
N GLU A 28 39.31 26.91 10.10
CA GLU A 28 39.40 26.80 8.63
C GLU A 28 40.12 25.48 8.25
N SER A 29 39.36 24.45 7.90
CA SER A 29 39.87 23.32 7.11
C SER A 29 39.27 23.35 5.71
N VAL A 30 39.77 24.25 4.88
CA VAL A 30 39.55 24.20 3.43
C VAL A 30 40.28 22.97 2.89
N ILE A 31 39.58 21.83 2.84
CA ILE A 31 39.99 20.67 2.07
C ILE A 31 39.49 20.90 0.64
N SER A 32 40.41 20.92 -0.32
CA SER A 32 40.10 21.24 -1.71
C SER A 32 39.28 20.13 -2.38
N LYS A 33 38.07 20.46 -2.86
CA LYS A 33 37.28 19.60 -3.75
C LYS A 33 38.08 19.24 -5.01
N SER A 34 38.68 18.05 -5.04
CA SER A 34 39.03 17.29 -6.25
C SER A 34 39.48 15.88 -5.85
N GLN A 35 39.06 14.87 -6.61
CA GLN A 35 39.39 13.44 -6.47
C GLN A 35 38.61 12.62 -5.44
N ILE A 36 37.34 12.35 -5.73
CA ILE A 36 36.89 10.95 -5.89
C ILE A 36 36.10 10.89 -7.21
N LYS A 37 36.51 10.01 -8.13
CA LYS A 37 35.79 9.66 -9.37
C LYS A 37 35.90 8.14 -9.49
N THR A 38 34.78 7.44 -9.38
CA THR A 38 34.66 6.02 -9.72
C THR A 38 33.21 5.68 -10.06
N GLU A 39 32.99 5.23 -11.29
CA GLU A 39 31.89 4.34 -11.70
C GLU A 39 30.44 4.83 -11.57
N LEU A 40 30.23 6.12 -11.87
CA LEU A 40 29.04 6.59 -12.60
C LEU A 40 29.53 7.46 -13.78
N GLY A 41 28.67 7.72 -14.77
CA GLY A 41 29.00 8.49 -15.98
C GLY A 41 29.54 9.90 -15.69
N GLU A 42 30.11 10.57 -16.71
CA GLU A 42 30.35 12.01 -16.59
C GLU A 42 29.01 12.69 -16.28
N PRO A 43 28.86 13.46 -15.18
CA PRO A 43 27.58 14.06 -14.85
C PRO A 43 27.20 15.06 -15.95
N ILE A 44 25.98 14.92 -16.48
CA ILE A 44 25.42 15.86 -17.45
C ILE A 44 25.28 17.21 -16.74
N ILE A 45 26.14 18.17 -17.10
CA ILE A 45 26.14 19.50 -16.48
C ILE A 45 25.08 20.34 -17.20
N PHE A 46 23.84 20.25 -16.73
CA PHE A 46 22.76 21.10 -17.21
C PHE A 46 23.07 22.60 -16.98
N PRO A 47 22.65 23.50 -17.89
CA PRO A 47 22.77 24.94 -17.68
C PRO A 47 21.95 25.38 -16.44
N PRO A 48 22.39 26.41 -15.71
CA PRO A 48 21.70 26.85 -14.49
C PRO A 48 20.32 27.45 -14.79
N ILE A 49 19.28 26.75 -14.34
CA ILE A 49 17.87 27.13 -14.50
C ILE A 49 17.54 28.31 -13.58
N ALA A 50 16.71 29.25 -14.05
CA ALA A 50 16.18 30.32 -13.20
C ALA A 50 15.00 29.79 -12.35
N PRO A 51 14.94 30.05 -11.04
CA PRO A 51 13.95 29.39 -10.18
C PRO A 51 12.52 29.82 -10.52
N PHE A 52 11.62 28.85 -10.72
CA PHE A 52 10.22 29.08 -11.05
C PHE A 52 9.44 29.66 -9.86
N PHE A 53 9.75 29.17 -8.66
CA PHE A 53 9.15 29.61 -7.40
C PHE A 53 10.13 29.44 -6.23
N ASN A 54 9.70 29.91 -5.05
CA ASN A 54 10.46 29.79 -3.81
C ASN A 54 9.64 29.03 -2.77
N LEU A 55 10.28 28.12 -2.04
CA LEU A 55 9.68 27.44 -0.89
C LEU A 55 10.41 27.84 0.41
N LEU A 56 9.67 27.91 1.52
CA LEU A 56 10.17 28.12 2.86
C LEU A 56 10.47 26.78 3.53
N TYR A 57 11.74 26.50 3.76
CA TYR A 57 12.20 25.40 4.60
C TYR A 57 12.35 25.92 6.03
N LYS A 58 11.62 25.31 6.98
CA LYS A 58 11.87 25.51 8.41
C LYS A 58 12.43 24.27 9.06
N ALA A 59 13.40 24.43 9.95
CA ALA A 59 14.05 23.33 10.65
C ALA A 59 14.49 23.73 12.06
N TYR A 60 14.71 22.74 12.92
CA TYR A 60 15.42 22.93 14.18
C TYR A 60 16.89 23.37 13.94
N ASP A 61 17.41 24.27 14.79
CA ASP A 61 18.77 24.81 14.68
C ASP A 61 19.88 23.92 15.27
N GLY A 62 19.53 22.78 15.88
CA GLY A 62 20.45 21.78 16.41
C GLY A 62 20.64 20.54 15.53
N THR A 63 21.45 19.61 16.04
CA THR A 63 21.84 18.32 15.41
C THR A 63 22.29 18.46 13.94
N PHE A 64 21.68 17.72 13.02
CA PHE A 64 22.05 17.60 11.60
C PHE A 64 21.09 18.35 10.66
N TYR A 65 19.95 18.83 11.15
CA TYR A 65 18.92 19.48 10.31
C TYR A 65 19.39 20.74 9.54
N PRO A 66 20.29 21.59 10.07
CA PRO A 66 20.85 22.70 9.30
C PRO A 66 21.62 22.25 8.05
N GLU A 67 22.35 21.14 8.13
CA GLU A 67 23.11 20.60 7.00
C GLU A 67 22.19 19.94 5.97
N TYR A 68 21.15 19.23 6.42
CA TYR A 68 20.08 18.72 5.54
C TYR A 68 19.43 19.85 4.74
N ALA A 69 19.10 20.97 5.38
CA ALA A 69 18.45 22.10 4.70
C ALA A 69 19.35 22.74 3.62
N ASP A 70 20.66 22.86 3.87
CA ASP A 70 21.63 23.36 2.89
C ASP A 70 21.88 22.36 1.73
N LEU A 71 21.85 21.04 1.98
CA LEU A 71 21.99 20.02 0.94
C LEU A 71 20.73 19.89 0.07
N VAL A 72 19.54 19.79 0.68
CA VAL A 72 18.24 19.79 -0.02
C VAL A 72 18.10 21.05 -0.88
N LYS A 73 18.53 22.21 -0.38
CA LYS A 73 18.56 23.43 -1.19
C LYS A 73 19.40 23.28 -2.46
N GLN A 74 20.62 22.74 -2.35
CA GLN A 74 21.52 22.58 -3.51
C GLN A 74 20.93 21.62 -4.55
N GLN A 75 20.32 20.53 -4.10
CA GLN A 75 19.70 19.53 -4.97
C GLN A 75 18.43 20.06 -5.66
N LEU A 76 17.60 20.85 -4.97
CA LEU A 76 16.38 21.43 -5.53
C LEU A 76 16.63 22.63 -6.46
N ASP A 77 17.76 23.33 -6.32
CA ASP A 77 18.18 24.35 -7.30
C ASP A 77 18.39 23.70 -8.72
N GLU A 78 18.71 22.41 -8.83
CA GLU A 78 18.90 21.70 -10.12
C GLU A 78 17.60 21.44 -10.90
N ILE A 79 16.45 21.47 -10.22
CA ILE A 79 15.11 21.40 -10.84
C ILE A 79 14.36 22.75 -10.79
N GLY A 80 15.09 23.86 -10.54
CA GLY A 80 14.52 25.22 -10.57
C GLY A 80 13.64 25.57 -9.36
N ILE A 81 13.82 24.91 -8.21
CA ILE A 81 13.10 25.21 -6.97
C ILE A 81 14.05 25.84 -5.94
N ASN A 82 13.99 27.16 -5.75
CA ASN A 82 14.86 27.83 -4.77
C ASN A 82 14.29 27.74 -3.33
N ILE A 83 15.13 27.31 -2.39
CA ILE A 83 14.77 27.20 -0.97
C ILE A 83 15.19 28.43 -0.15
N SER A 84 14.28 28.94 0.67
CA SER A 84 14.55 29.92 1.73
C SER A 84 14.57 29.21 3.08
N ILE A 85 15.74 29.15 3.73
CA ILE A 85 15.93 28.41 4.99
C ILE A 85 15.71 29.36 6.19
N VAL A 86 14.96 28.90 7.19
CA VAL A 86 14.85 29.52 8.51
C VAL A 86 15.06 28.45 9.58
N LEU A 87 16.08 28.65 10.41
CA LEU A 87 16.38 27.78 11.55
C LEU A 87 15.76 28.39 12.82
N GLU A 88 15.09 27.55 13.61
CA GLU A 88 14.35 27.94 14.82
C GLU A 88 14.80 27.05 15.99
N ASP A 89 14.77 27.56 17.23
CA ASP A 89 14.98 26.72 18.41
C ASP A 89 13.83 25.72 18.57
N TRP A 90 14.05 24.61 19.26
CA TRP A 90 13.08 23.50 19.35
C TRP A 90 11.67 23.93 19.76
N GLY A 91 11.54 24.84 20.74
CA GLY A 91 10.24 25.33 21.21
C GLY A 91 9.53 26.18 20.15
N ALA A 92 10.26 27.09 19.50
CA ALA A 92 9.72 27.88 18.39
C ALA A 92 9.38 27.02 17.16
N PHE A 93 10.17 25.98 16.89
CA PHE A 93 9.97 25.04 15.80
C PHE A 93 8.70 24.17 16.00
N LEU A 94 8.46 23.67 17.21
CA LEU A 94 7.22 22.95 17.53
C LEU A 94 5.98 23.85 17.38
N ASP A 95 6.06 25.11 17.83
CA ASP A 95 5.02 26.12 17.58
C ASP A 95 4.80 26.33 16.07
N THR A 96 5.87 26.40 15.28
CA THR A 96 5.83 26.47 13.80
C THR A 96 5.11 25.29 13.17
N LEU A 97 5.34 24.06 13.63
CA LEU A 97 4.76 22.86 13.04
C LEU A 97 3.31 22.63 13.47
N LEU A 98 3.04 22.63 14.77
CA LEU A 98 1.76 22.21 15.34
C LEU A 98 0.73 23.33 15.35
N VAL A 99 1.15 24.55 15.72
CA VAL A 99 0.25 25.69 16.02
C VAL A 99 0.12 26.63 14.83
N PHE A 100 1.23 27.12 14.27
CA PHE A 100 1.22 28.11 13.20
C PHE A 100 1.15 27.49 11.80
N ARG A 101 1.73 26.29 11.62
CA ARG A 101 1.81 25.54 10.35
C ARG A 101 2.41 26.41 9.24
N ASP A 102 3.44 27.20 9.60
CA ASP A 102 4.07 28.26 8.77
C ASP A 102 5.38 27.78 8.13
N TYR A 103 5.30 26.74 7.32
CA TYR A 103 6.42 26.19 6.54
C TYR A 103 5.88 25.64 5.21
N ASP A 104 6.76 25.44 4.23
CA ASP A 104 6.40 24.79 2.96
C ASP A 104 7.04 23.38 2.92
N ILE A 105 8.31 23.29 3.33
CA ILE A 105 9.08 22.06 3.56
C ILE A 105 9.66 22.08 4.99
N THR A 106 9.83 20.93 5.61
CA THR A 106 10.54 20.78 6.89
C THR A 106 11.29 19.45 6.95
N SER A 107 12.31 19.36 7.80
CA SER A 107 12.79 18.07 8.29
C SER A 107 12.59 17.98 9.80
N ILE A 108 12.08 16.82 10.19
CA ILE A 108 11.79 16.42 11.57
C ILE A 108 12.01 14.90 11.65
N GLY A 109 12.39 14.41 12.81
CA GLY A 109 12.38 12.99 13.14
C GLY A 109 11.18 12.64 14.00
N PHE A 110 10.62 11.45 13.80
CA PHE A 110 9.69 10.84 14.73
C PHE A 110 10.40 9.71 15.47
N GLY A 111 10.21 9.69 16.78
CA GLY A 111 10.45 8.52 17.64
C GLY A 111 9.12 7.94 18.11
N GLY A 112 9.11 6.65 18.38
CA GLY A 112 8.00 5.93 18.99
C GLY A 112 8.38 4.48 19.26
N GLY A 113 7.66 3.83 20.17
CA GLY A 113 7.92 2.44 20.58
C GLY A 113 6.67 1.62 20.88
N GLY A 114 5.47 2.12 20.55
CA GLY A 114 4.22 1.35 20.74
C GLY A 114 4.13 0.19 19.74
N GLY A 115 3.56 -0.93 20.18
CA GLY A 115 3.61 -2.18 19.42
C GLY A 115 2.69 -2.25 18.19
N ASP A 116 1.85 -1.24 17.96
CA ASP A 116 0.87 -1.25 16.89
C ASP A 116 1.29 -0.39 15.68
N PRO A 117 1.27 -0.96 14.46
CA PRO A 117 1.70 -0.26 13.24
C PRO A 117 0.79 0.92 12.84
N LEU A 118 -0.41 1.07 13.41
CA LEU A 118 -1.33 2.17 13.11
C LEU A 118 -1.21 3.34 14.09
N ALA A 119 -0.37 3.28 15.13
CA ALA A 119 -0.18 4.38 16.08
C ALA A 119 0.30 5.70 15.40
N LEU A 120 1.29 5.60 14.52
CA LEU A 120 1.77 6.74 13.73
C LEU A 120 0.78 7.15 12.61
N PRO A 121 0.20 6.21 11.82
CA PRO A 121 -0.93 6.49 10.91
C PRO A 121 -2.08 7.27 11.56
N ASN A 122 -2.60 6.80 12.69
CA ASN A 122 -3.71 7.41 13.43
C ASN A 122 -3.38 8.84 13.91
N SER A 123 -2.13 9.12 14.30
CA SER A 123 -1.73 10.43 14.84
C SER A 123 -1.27 11.44 13.78
N ALA A 124 -0.44 11.02 12.81
CA ALA A 124 0.24 11.91 11.87
C ALA A 124 -0.40 11.99 10.47
N PHE A 125 -1.17 10.98 10.06
CA PHE A 125 -1.68 10.83 8.69
C PHE A 125 -3.22 10.86 8.56
N ARG A 126 -3.97 11.08 9.64
CA ARG A 126 -5.42 11.35 9.62
C ARG A 126 -5.75 12.85 9.65
N GLU A 127 -6.91 13.24 9.13
CA GLU A 127 -7.37 14.64 9.11
C GLU A 127 -7.54 15.18 10.54
N ASN A 128 -8.12 14.35 11.40
CA ASN A 128 -8.35 14.65 12.83
C ASN A 128 -7.27 14.06 13.77
N GLY A 129 -6.17 13.52 13.22
CA GLY A 129 -5.07 12.99 14.01
C GLY A 129 -4.44 14.04 14.93
N SER A 130 -4.00 13.61 16.12
CA SER A 130 -3.49 14.48 17.19
C SER A 130 -2.29 15.35 16.77
N LEU A 131 -1.47 14.83 15.85
CA LEU A 131 -0.36 15.55 15.23
C LEU A 131 -0.80 16.19 13.90
N ASN A 132 -1.26 15.35 12.95
CA ASN A 132 -1.51 15.69 11.54
C ASN A 132 -0.52 16.77 11.04
N ILE A 133 0.80 16.60 11.19
CA ILE A 133 1.70 17.74 10.95
C ILE A 133 1.71 18.17 9.48
N TRP A 134 1.67 17.21 8.56
CA TRP A 134 1.60 17.42 7.11
C TRP A 134 0.35 18.17 6.68
N GLY A 135 -0.75 18.03 7.41
CA GLY A 135 -2.00 18.68 7.06
C GLY A 135 -2.78 18.00 5.96
N TYR A 136 -2.73 16.67 5.97
CA TYR A 136 -3.67 15.83 5.25
C TYR A 136 -5.12 16.22 5.59
N HIS A 137 -5.97 16.09 4.57
CA HIS A 137 -7.41 16.31 4.61
C HIS A 137 -8.07 15.33 3.63
N THR A 138 -9.18 14.74 4.00
CA THR A 138 -9.86 13.65 3.27
C THR A 138 -10.14 13.97 1.80
N SER A 139 -10.37 15.24 1.44
CA SER A 139 -10.58 15.66 0.05
C SER A 139 -9.32 15.61 -0.85
N MET A 140 -8.15 15.25 -0.32
CA MET A 140 -6.92 15.05 -1.10
C MET A 140 -6.90 13.66 -1.76
N ASP A 141 -7.52 12.66 -1.12
CA ASP A 141 -7.74 11.35 -1.70
C ASP A 141 -9.03 11.38 -2.50
N TYR A 142 -8.95 11.56 -3.82
CA TYR A 142 -10.13 11.37 -4.66
C TYR A 142 -10.05 10.02 -5.37
N ASP A 143 -10.83 9.06 -4.89
CA ASP A 143 -11.06 7.78 -5.55
C ASP A 143 -12.42 7.80 -6.28
N GLU A 144 -12.50 7.24 -7.49
CA GLU A 144 -13.75 7.27 -8.29
C GLU A 144 -14.83 6.31 -7.77
N VAL A 145 -14.44 5.25 -7.06
CA VAL A 145 -15.32 4.18 -6.55
C VAL A 145 -15.74 4.43 -5.11
N LEU A 146 -14.77 4.81 -4.25
CA LEU A 146 -14.91 5.00 -2.81
C LEU A 146 -15.10 6.47 -2.41
N GLY A 147 -14.76 7.42 -3.29
CA GLY A 147 -14.91 8.85 -3.05
C GLY A 147 -13.75 9.45 -2.24
N THR A 148 -14.06 10.44 -1.40
CA THR A 148 -13.03 11.16 -0.64
C THR A 148 -12.67 10.50 0.68
N GLY A 149 -11.36 10.36 0.96
CA GLY A 149 -10.84 9.92 2.26
C GLY A 149 -10.33 8.48 2.30
N LEU A 150 -9.82 7.96 1.19
CA LEU A 150 -9.32 6.57 1.08
C LEU A 150 -8.22 6.24 2.09
N ASN A 151 -7.28 7.15 2.40
CA ASN A 151 -6.29 6.92 3.45
C ASN A 151 -6.93 6.77 4.84
N GLU A 152 -7.99 7.52 5.18
CA GLU A 152 -8.71 7.28 6.44
C GLU A 152 -9.48 5.96 6.42
N TRP A 153 -10.02 5.53 5.27
CA TRP A 153 -10.64 4.22 5.12
C TRP A 153 -9.66 3.08 5.39
N TYR A 154 -8.46 3.12 4.79
CA TYR A 154 -7.39 2.16 5.03
C TYR A 154 -7.03 2.07 6.53
N ILE A 155 -6.70 3.20 7.15
CA ILE A 155 -6.32 3.21 8.58
C ILE A 155 -7.49 2.74 9.47
N ASN A 156 -8.75 2.97 9.07
CA ASN A 156 -9.92 2.38 9.73
C ASN A 156 -10.04 0.87 9.54
N GLN A 157 -9.79 0.32 8.34
CA GLN A 157 -9.84 -1.14 8.13
C GLN A 157 -8.73 -1.83 8.92
N GLY A 158 -7.52 -1.29 8.92
CA GLY A 158 -6.41 -1.81 9.73
C GLY A 158 -6.72 -1.86 11.23
N ASN A 159 -7.55 -0.94 11.75
CA ASN A 159 -8.00 -0.98 13.15
C ASN A 159 -9.02 -2.12 13.43
N LEU A 160 -9.74 -2.61 12.42
CA LEU A 160 -10.83 -3.59 12.56
C LEU A 160 -10.41 -5.04 12.31
N ILE A 161 -9.28 -5.28 11.65
CA ILE A 161 -8.82 -6.64 11.28
C ILE A 161 -8.03 -7.26 12.44
N PHE A 162 -8.44 -8.45 12.89
CA PHE A 162 -7.87 -9.19 14.03
C PHE A 162 -7.54 -10.65 13.65
N PRO A 163 -6.47 -11.28 14.18
CA PRO A 163 -5.44 -10.75 15.08
C PRO A 163 -4.47 -9.77 14.39
N PRO A 164 -3.58 -9.09 15.15
CA PRO A 164 -2.56 -8.21 14.59
C PRO A 164 -1.84 -8.86 13.41
N ASP A 165 -1.15 -9.99 13.61
CA ASP A 165 -0.32 -10.64 12.57
C ASP A 165 -1.13 -11.45 11.56
N SER A 166 -2.40 -11.09 11.34
CA SER A 166 -3.17 -11.64 10.22
C SER A 166 -2.62 -11.14 8.90
N GLN A 167 -2.50 -12.05 7.92
CA GLN A 167 -2.04 -11.71 6.57
C GLN A 167 -2.88 -10.61 5.92
N GLU A 168 -4.17 -10.53 6.27
CA GLU A 168 -5.11 -9.50 5.82
C GLU A 168 -4.77 -8.10 6.39
N ARG A 169 -4.43 -7.98 7.69
CA ARG A 169 -4.03 -6.69 8.29
C ARG A 169 -2.70 -6.21 7.75
N VAL A 170 -1.75 -7.13 7.53
CA VAL A 170 -0.44 -6.84 6.91
C VAL A 170 -0.64 -6.31 5.48
N GLN A 171 -1.44 -7.00 4.65
CA GLN A 171 -1.72 -6.54 3.29
C GLN A 171 -2.42 -5.17 3.28
N ASN A 172 -3.42 -4.96 4.13
CA ASN A 172 -4.12 -3.67 4.23
C ASN A 172 -3.17 -2.51 4.59
N LEU A 173 -2.16 -2.77 5.43
CA LEU A 173 -1.09 -1.82 5.75
C LEU A 173 -0.11 -1.60 4.58
N HIS A 174 0.16 -2.61 3.77
CA HIS A 174 0.98 -2.48 2.56
C HIS A 174 0.25 -1.65 1.49
N ASP A 175 -1.03 -1.93 1.26
CA ASP A 175 -1.90 -1.17 0.36
C ASP A 175 -1.99 0.31 0.79
N TRP A 176 -2.16 0.55 2.11
CA TRP A 176 -2.14 1.89 2.71
C TRP A 176 -0.83 2.63 2.46
N GLN A 177 0.32 1.96 2.65
CA GLN A 177 1.64 2.56 2.44
C GLN A 177 1.84 2.96 0.99
N ASN A 178 1.44 2.10 0.03
CA ASN A 178 1.51 2.44 -1.37
C ASN A 178 0.65 3.67 -1.66
N HIS A 179 -0.65 3.65 -1.36
CA HIS A 179 -1.56 4.79 -1.57
C HIS A 179 -1.01 6.12 -0.99
N LEU A 180 -0.50 6.08 0.25
CA LEU A 180 0.09 7.25 0.90
C LEU A 180 1.30 7.82 0.12
N ILE A 181 2.09 6.97 -0.51
CA ILE A 181 3.38 7.29 -1.15
C ILE A 181 3.24 7.48 -2.68
N SER A 182 2.21 6.92 -3.32
CA SER A 182 1.85 7.15 -4.73
C SER A 182 1.01 8.41 -4.93
N ASP A 183 -0.03 8.62 -4.11
CA ASP A 183 -1.13 9.52 -4.47
C ASP A 183 -1.26 10.74 -3.56
N ILE A 184 -0.85 10.62 -2.30
CA ILE A 184 -0.73 11.76 -1.38
C ILE A 184 0.70 12.30 -1.38
N LEU A 185 1.70 11.43 -1.18
CA LEU A 185 3.11 11.77 -0.92
C LEU A 185 3.27 13.01 0.00
N PRO A 186 2.86 12.94 1.28
CA PRO A 186 2.97 14.05 2.23
C PRO A 186 4.41 14.30 2.71
N MET A 187 5.33 13.39 2.40
CA MET A 187 6.72 13.39 2.85
C MET A 187 7.60 12.53 1.93
N THR A 188 8.91 12.55 2.19
CA THR A 188 9.90 11.59 1.68
C THR A 188 10.74 11.13 2.87
N SER A 189 10.78 9.81 3.13
CA SER A 189 11.58 9.28 4.23
C SER A 189 13.07 9.38 3.90
N LEU A 190 13.84 9.81 4.89
CA LEU A 190 15.28 10.04 4.75
C LEU A 190 16.05 8.86 5.34
N PHE A 191 16.03 8.73 6.67
CA PHE A 191 16.90 7.79 7.38
C PHE A 191 16.26 7.22 8.64
N ALA A 192 16.40 5.91 8.84
CA ALA A 192 16.29 5.29 10.16
C ALA A 192 17.60 5.56 10.92
N ILE A 193 17.47 5.94 12.20
CA ILE A 193 18.61 6.32 13.05
C ILE A 193 18.99 5.12 13.92
N PRO A 194 20.11 4.44 13.65
CA PRO A 194 20.65 3.47 14.59
C PRO A 194 21.28 4.21 15.79
N SER A 195 20.96 3.76 17.00
CA SER A 195 21.68 4.17 18.21
C SER A 195 22.97 3.37 18.34
N PHE A 196 24.01 3.99 18.89
CA PHE A 196 25.35 3.42 19.04
C PHE A 196 25.82 3.53 20.49
N TYR A 197 26.21 2.40 21.09
CA TYR A 197 26.78 2.35 22.44
C TYR A 197 28.22 1.83 22.41
N ALA A 198 29.10 2.52 23.14
CA ALA A 198 30.46 2.05 23.42
C ALA A 198 30.55 1.56 24.86
N TYR A 199 31.18 0.41 25.07
CA TYR A 199 31.43 -0.15 26.39
C TYR A 199 32.78 -0.89 26.42
N TRP A 200 33.30 -1.20 27.61
CA TRP A 200 34.60 -1.87 27.74
C TRP A 200 34.52 -3.34 27.30
N SER A 201 35.49 -3.79 26.49
CA SER A 201 35.47 -5.11 25.82
C SER A 201 35.62 -6.34 26.74
N ASN A 202 35.72 -6.14 28.06
CA ASN A 202 35.66 -7.18 29.07
C ASN A 202 34.26 -7.32 29.73
N LEU A 203 33.25 -6.56 29.30
CA LEU A 203 31.84 -6.79 29.60
C LEU A 203 31.31 -7.84 28.61
N GLU A 204 31.09 -9.04 29.10
CA GLU A 204 30.54 -10.17 28.35
C GLU A 204 29.02 -10.20 28.48
N GLY A 205 28.33 -10.68 27.44
CA GLY A 205 26.88 -10.97 27.48
C GLY A 205 25.93 -9.82 27.11
N PHE A 206 26.40 -8.56 27.06
CA PHE A 206 25.58 -7.43 26.63
C PHE A 206 25.26 -7.48 25.12
N ASN A 207 23.98 -7.33 24.77
CA ASN A 207 23.48 -7.25 23.40
C ASN A 207 22.42 -6.14 23.29
N TYR A 208 22.82 -4.97 22.78
CA TYR A 208 21.95 -3.80 22.64
C TYR A 208 20.78 -4.02 21.66
N ALA A 209 20.87 -5.00 20.75
CA ALA A 209 19.75 -5.37 19.88
C ALA A 209 18.66 -6.21 20.60
N LYS A 210 18.86 -6.55 21.88
CA LYS A 210 17.87 -7.21 22.75
C LYS A 210 17.19 -6.27 23.74
N GLY A 211 17.50 -4.97 23.69
CA GLY A 211 17.07 -4.00 24.71
C GLY A 211 18.27 -3.36 25.40
N ASP A 212 18.01 -2.73 26.54
CA ASP A 212 18.94 -1.84 27.22
C ASP A 212 19.85 -2.58 28.25
N ILE A 213 20.42 -1.87 29.23
CA ILE A 213 21.25 -2.47 30.28
C ILE A 213 20.44 -3.32 31.29
N LEU A 214 19.17 -2.98 31.54
CA LEU A 214 18.27 -3.68 32.46
C LEU A 214 17.81 -5.00 31.83
N ASP A 215 17.39 -4.98 30.56
CA ASP A 215 17.02 -6.18 29.78
C ASP A 215 18.16 -7.20 29.73
N ASN A 216 19.38 -6.70 29.49
CA ASN A 216 20.57 -7.54 29.37
C ASN A 216 21.13 -8.03 30.72
N TRP A 217 20.60 -7.57 31.86
CA TRP A 217 21.30 -7.69 33.15
C TRP A 217 21.63 -9.13 33.57
N GLY A 218 20.71 -10.08 33.38
CA GLY A 218 20.93 -11.47 33.76
C GLY A 218 21.85 -12.27 32.82
N PHE A 219 22.25 -11.70 31.67
CA PHE A 219 23.26 -12.27 30.77
C PHE A 219 24.67 -11.72 31.03
N MET A 220 24.78 -10.54 31.65
CA MET A 220 26.03 -9.80 31.72
C MET A 220 27.00 -10.31 32.79
N SER A 221 28.30 -10.28 32.47
CA SER A 221 29.39 -10.55 33.43
C SER A 221 30.70 -9.87 33.02
N TRP A 222 31.65 -9.75 33.96
CA TRP A 222 32.95 -9.12 33.71
C TRP A 222 34.10 -10.15 33.63
N ASP A 223 34.83 -10.25 32.50
CA ASP A 223 36.09 -11.01 32.40
C ASP A 223 37.28 -10.22 33.00
N GLY A 224 37.15 -9.88 34.28
CA GLY A 224 38.11 -9.06 35.03
C GLY A 224 37.80 -7.57 34.98
N ILE A 225 38.73 -6.76 35.50
CA ILE A 225 38.54 -5.30 35.67
C ILE A 225 39.28 -4.48 34.62
N HIS A 226 38.65 -3.42 34.12
CA HIS A 226 39.28 -2.39 33.30
C HIS A 226 39.93 -1.28 34.18
N PRO A 227 40.68 -0.32 33.62
CA PRO A 227 41.26 0.78 34.39
C PRO A 227 40.19 1.54 35.18
N ASN A 228 40.51 1.91 36.43
CA ASN A 228 39.67 2.64 37.40
C ASN A 228 38.36 1.98 37.85
N GLN A 229 37.94 0.86 37.26
CA GLN A 229 36.87 0.01 37.78
C GLN A 229 37.23 -0.57 39.17
N THR A 230 36.29 -0.54 40.11
CA THR A 230 36.51 -0.95 41.51
C THR A 230 36.04 -2.36 41.87
N SER A 231 35.09 -2.90 41.12
CA SER A 231 34.41 -4.17 41.39
C SER A 231 34.03 -4.85 40.08
N THR A 232 33.96 -6.19 40.07
CA THR A 232 33.34 -6.97 38.98
C THR A 232 31.87 -7.29 39.26
N ALA A 233 31.29 -6.69 40.29
CA ALA A 233 29.87 -6.82 40.66
C ALA A 233 29.08 -5.52 40.42
N GLU A 234 29.73 -4.54 39.77
CA GLU A 234 29.27 -3.17 39.57
C GLU A 234 29.32 -2.86 38.06
N VAL A 235 28.33 -2.14 37.54
CA VAL A 235 28.39 -1.45 36.24
C VAL A 235 28.08 0.02 36.48
N THR A 236 28.85 0.92 35.86
CA THR A 236 28.68 2.38 35.98
C THR A 236 28.28 3.01 34.65
N ILE A 237 27.15 3.71 34.62
CA ILE A 237 26.64 4.46 33.47
C ILE A 237 26.43 5.93 33.82
N SER A 238 26.09 6.75 32.83
CA SER A 238 25.72 8.16 33.00
C SER A 238 24.33 8.46 32.45
N TYR A 239 23.57 9.27 33.18
CA TYR A 239 22.28 9.85 32.80
C TYR A 239 22.22 11.30 33.31
N ASP A 240 21.19 12.06 32.94
CA ASP A 240 20.88 13.33 33.58
C ASP A 240 20.16 13.14 34.94
N ASN A 241 19.58 14.20 35.51
CA ASN A 241 18.95 14.16 36.84
C ASN A 241 17.43 13.92 36.77
N TRP A 242 16.99 12.70 37.10
CA TRP A 242 15.57 12.35 37.30
C TRP A 242 14.83 13.28 38.26
N THR A 243 13.50 13.42 38.10
CA THR A 243 12.71 14.41 38.84
C THR A 243 11.46 13.89 39.56
N GLU A 244 10.83 12.80 39.08
CA GLU A 244 9.55 12.29 39.61
C GLU A 244 9.49 10.76 39.44
N LEU A 245 9.56 10.00 40.53
CA LEU A 245 9.60 8.53 40.48
C LEU A 245 8.22 7.86 40.61
N ASN A 246 7.12 8.60 40.59
CA ASN A 246 5.79 8.02 40.48
C ASN A 246 5.37 7.92 39.00
N PRO A 247 5.17 6.71 38.44
CA PRO A 247 4.89 6.52 37.01
C PRO A 247 3.62 7.22 36.52
N LEU A 248 2.66 7.48 37.41
CA LEU A 248 1.43 8.21 37.10
C LEU A 248 1.67 9.70 36.75
N TYR A 249 2.86 10.23 37.07
CA TYR A 249 3.20 11.65 36.96
C TYR A 249 4.55 11.92 36.26
N SER A 250 5.38 10.89 36.03
CA SER A 250 6.69 11.01 35.36
C SER A 250 6.55 11.34 33.87
N GLY A 251 7.55 12.03 33.33
CA GLY A 251 7.60 12.41 31.91
C GLY A 251 8.99 12.80 31.41
N ASP A 252 10.04 12.33 32.10
CA ASP A 252 11.44 12.42 31.70
C ASP A 252 12.07 11.02 31.65
N GLU A 253 12.97 10.80 30.69
CA GLU A 253 13.57 9.49 30.40
C GLU A 253 14.43 8.99 31.58
N GLU A 254 15.07 9.91 32.30
CA GLU A 254 15.86 9.60 33.49
C GLU A 254 15.02 9.03 34.63
N SER A 255 13.79 9.54 34.82
CA SER A 255 12.86 9.01 35.81
C SER A 255 12.29 7.67 35.38
N ALA A 256 11.93 7.51 34.09
CA ALA A 256 11.45 6.24 33.53
C ALA A 256 12.48 5.12 33.78
N PHE A 257 13.74 5.32 33.40
CA PHE A 257 14.82 4.34 33.60
C PHE A 257 15.00 3.88 35.06
N ILE A 258 14.75 4.76 36.05
CA ILE A 258 14.81 4.40 37.47
C ILE A 258 13.55 3.67 37.93
N ILE A 259 12.39 3.97 37.33
CA ILE A 259 11.12 3.26 37.55
C ILE A 259 11.21 1.84 36.97
N ASP A 260 11.66 1.69 35.72
CA ASP A 260 11.85 0.41 35.01
C ASP A 260 12.72 -0.56 35.81
N ALA A 261 13.79 -0.07 36.44
CA ALA A 261 14.65 -0.92 37.28
C ALA A 261 13.98 -1.37 38.60
N CYS A 262 12.87 -0.75 39.01
CA CYS A 262 12.29 -0.91 40.35
C CYS A 262 10.89 -1.54 40.37
N LEU A 263 10.12 -1.42 39.28
CA LEU A 263 8.73 -1.88 39.12
C LEU A 263 8.66 -2.87 37.93
N ASP A 264 7.78 -3.88 38.00
CA ASP A 264 7.48 -4.75 36.85
C ASP A 264 6.19 -4.29 36.16
N GLU A 265 6.11 -4.54 34.85
CA GLU A 265 4.91 -4.44 34.02
C GLU A 265 3.99 -5.67 34.21
N LEU A 266 2.71 -5.55 33.88
CA LEU A 266 1.79 -6.69 33.98
C LEU A 266 2.06 -7.78 32.92
N LEU A 267 2.30 -7.35 31.68
CA LEU A 267 2.68 -8.17 30.52
C LEU A 267 4.04 -7.72 30.00
N TYR A 268 4.79 -8.62 29.38
CA TYR A 268 6.08 -8.32 28.73
C TYR A 268 5.91 -8.35 27.20
N ILE A 269 6.48 -7.39 26.49
CA ILE A 269 6.39 -7.26 25.03
C ILE A 269 7.79 -7.38 24.44
N ASP A 270 8.00 -8.32 23.51
CA ASP A 270 9.25 -8.41 22.75
C ASP A 270 9.35 -7.29 21.69
N ALA A 271 10.55 -7.02 21.18
CA ALA A 271 10.78 -6.01 20.13
C ALA A 271 10.09 -6.29 18.77
N ASP A 272 9.46 -7.46 18.59
CA ASP A 272 8.60 -7.80 17.46
C ASP A 272 7.09 -7.68 17.79
N ASN A 273 6.78 -7.13 18.96
CA ASN A 273 5.44 -6.90 19.54
C ASN A 273 4.70 -8.18 19.96
N SER A 274 5.40 -9.32 20.02
CA SER A 274 4.86 -10.53 20.68
C SER A 274 4.64 -10.28 22.17
N ILE A 275 3.42 -10.49 22.65
CA ILE A 275 3.01 -10.28 24.05
C ILE A 275 3.17 -11.59 24.84
N TRP A 276 3.79 -11.52 26.02
CA TRP A 276 4.11 -12.66 26.89
C TRP A 276 3.69 -12.42 28.36
N PRO A 277 3.44 -13.50 29.14
CA PRO A 277 3.00 -13.35 30.54
C PRO A 277 4.15 -12.92 31.46
N HIS A 278 4.06 -11.77 32.13
CA HIS A 278 5.08 -11.27 33.07
C HIS A 278 4.64 -11.38 34.53
N LEU A 279 4.10 -10.33 35.17
CA LEU A 279 3.41 -10.48 36.47
C LEU A 279 2.10 -11.28 36.33
N ALA A 280 1.42 -11.17 35.19
CA ALA A 280 0.37 -12.10 34.82
C ALA A 280 0.94 -13.49 34.50
N GLU A 281 0.33 -14.55 35.03
CA GLU A 281 0.59 -15.93 34.60
C GLU A 281 -0.11 -16.21 33.25
N SER A 282 -1.30 -15.63 33.04
CA SER A 282 -2.05 -15.75 31.78
C SER A 282 -3.17 -14.71 31.67
N TRP A 283 -3.68 -14.54 30.46
CA TRP A 283 -4.91 -13.79 30.18
C TRP A 283 -5.81 -14.58 29.23
N SER A 284 -7.11 -14.29 29.23
CA SER A 284 -8.06 -14.84 28.28
C SER A 284 -9.26 -13.93 28.04
N PHE A 285 -9.59 -13.67 26.78
CA PHE A 285 -10.87 -13.07 26.41
C PHE A 285 -12.01 -14.06 26.69
N VAL A 286 -13.00 -13.61 27.44
CA VAL A 286 -14.25 -14.33 27.73
C VAL A 286 -15.25 -14.12 26.59
N ASP A 287 -15.25 -12.90 26.04
CA ASP A 287 -15.92 -12.43 24.83
C ASP A 287 -15.17 -11.19 24.31
N ASP A 288 -15.62 -10.62 23.19
CA ASP A 288 -14.98 -9.50 22.48
C ASP A 288 -14.88 -8.20 23.32
N SER A 289 -15.55 -8.14 24.48
CA SER A 289 -15.62 -6.98 25.39
C SER A 289 -15.13 -7.27 26.82
N THR A 290 -14.67 -8.50 27.10
CA THR A 290 -14.37 -8.96 28.47
C THR A 290 -13.07 -9.75 28.52
N LEU A 291 -12.11 -9.28 29.30
CA LEU A 291 -10.77 -9.85 29.46
C LEU A 291 -10.54 -10.29 30.91
N ASP A 292 -10.20 -11.57 31.13
CA ASP A 292 -9.76 -12.07 32.43
C ASP A 292 -8.22 -12.11 32.48
N ILE A 293 -7.62 -11.50 33.50
CA ILE A 293 -6.18 -11.55 33.83
C ILE A 293 -5.99 -12.42 35.08
N THR A 294 -5.06 -13.36 35.04
CA THR A 294 -4.63 -14.18 36.20
C THR A 294 -3.19 -13.87 36.55
N LEU A 295 -2.93 -13.45 37.79
CA LEU A 295 -1.61 -13.09 38.32
C LEU A 295 -0.79 -14.31 38.81
N ARG A 296 0.54 -14.19 38.84
CA ARG A 296 1.44 -15.24 39.38
C ARG A 296 1.42 -15.30 40.91
N ASP A 297 1.15 -16.48 41.48
CA ASP A 297 1.19 -16.72 42.93
C ASP A 297 2.62 -16.65 43.50
N GLY A 298 2.75 -16.05 44.68
CA GLY A 298 3.98 -16.04 45.48
C GLY A 298 4.99 -14.90 45.18
N ILE A 299 4.60 -13.87 44.42
CA ILE A 299 5.40 -12.64 44.27
C ILE A 299 5.20 -11.76 45.51
N GLU A 300 6.27 -11.51 46.27
CA GLU A 300 6.25 -10.73 47.52
C GLU A 300 6.68 -9.28 47.26
N TRP A 301 5.97 -8.32 47.85
CA TRP A 301 6.34 -6.90 47.80
C TRP A 301 7.52 -6.59 48.72
N MET A 302 8.24 -5.50 48.43
CA MET A 302 9.36 -5.04 49.26
C MET A 302 8.89 -4.61 50.67
N ASP A 303 9.64 -5.01 51.70
CA ASP A 303 9.48 -4.62 53.12
C ASP A 303 9.67 -3.09 53.31
N TYR A 304 8.66 -2.28 53.00
CA TYR A 304 8.69 -0.80 53.09
C TYR A 304 7.57 -0.22 53.96
N GLY A 305 7.78 0.99 54.51
CA GLY A 305 6.75 1.73 55.27
C GLY A 305 6.28 1.11 56.61
N GLY A 306 6.69 -0.14 56.91
CA GLY A 306 6.17 -0.95 58.01
C GLY A 306 5.18 -2.03 57.59
N PHE A 307 4.90 -2.15 56.28
CA PHE A 307 4.27 -3.30 55.65
C PHE A 307 5.32 -4.39 55.46
N THR A 308 4.93 -5.65 55.69
CA THR A 308 5.84 -6.81 55.62
C THR A 308 5.03 -8.08 55.35
N ASN A 309 5.51 -8.99 54.49
CA ASN A 309 4.75 -10.17 54.01
C ASN A 309 3.45 -9.79 53.26
N GLU A 310 3.44 -8.69 52.51
CA GLU A 310 2.38 -8.37 51.54
C GLU A 310 2.75 -9.02 50.19
N TYR A 311 1.78 -9.57 49.47
CA TYR A 311 1.98 -10.28 48.20
C TYR A 311 1.17 -9.61 47.09
N LEU A 312 1.65 -9.71 45.86
CA LEU A 312 0.91 -9.23 44.69
C LEU A 312 -0.39 -10.00 44.52
N ASP A 313 -1.51 -9.28 44.48
CA ASP A 313 -2.85 -9.86 44.34
C ASP A 313 -3.77 -9.03 43.40
N ALA A 314 -5.00 -9.49 43.24
CA ALA A 314 -5.97 -8.83 42.36
C ALA A 314 -6.44 -7.45 42.85
N ASP A 315 -6.30 -7.12 44.15
CA ASP A 315 -6.62 -5.79 44.69
C ASP A 315 -5.50 -4.79 44.30
N ASP A 316 -4.22 -5.19 44.27
CA ASP A 316 -3.11 -4.38 43.72
C ASP A 316 -3.33 -4.05 42.24
N LEU A 317 -3.72 -5.04 41.42
CA LEU A 317 -3.99 -4.83 40.00
C LEU A 317 -5.21 -3.92 39.79
N TYR A 318 -6.31 -4.14 40.54
CA TYR A 318 -7.49 -3.27 40.51
C TYR A 318 -7.10 -1.81 40.84
N PHE A 319 -6.33 -1.62 41.91
CA PHE A 319 -5.87 -0.31 42.35
C PHE A 319 -5.00 0.39 41.30
N SER A 320 -4.09 -0.37 40.67
CA SER A 320 -3.19 0.14 39.64
C SER A 320 -3.96 0.66 38.43
N LEU A 321 -4.85 -0.16 37.85
CA LEU A 321 -5.67 0.22 36.70
C LEU A 321 -6.61 1.39 37.02
N TYR A 322 -7.18 1.43 38.23
CA TYR A 322 -7.97 2.58 38.69
C TYR A 322 -7.13 3.88 38.75
N CYS A 323 -5.90 3.81 39.25
CA CYS A 323 -5.01 4.98 39.31
C CYS A 323 -4.61 5.47 37.92
N TRP A 324 -4.33 4.54 37.00
CA TRP A 324 -4.08 4.87 35.60
C TRP A 324 -5.28 5.55 34.93
N GLN A 325 -6.49 5.03 35.14
CA GLN A 325 -7.73 5.56 34.56
C GLN A 325 -8.18 6.91 35.13
N GLU A 326 -8.01 7.16 36.44
CA GLU A 326 -8.64 8.31 37.12
C GLU A 326 -7.64 9.36 37.65
N LEU A 327 -6.35 9.02 37.81
CA LEU A 327 -5.36 9.87 38.50
C LEU A 327 -4.13 10.22 37.65
N SER A 328 -3.74 9.37 36.70
CA SER A 328 -2.57 9.58 35.83
C SER A 328 -2.69 10.85 34.99
N VAL A 329 -1.56 11.49 34.66
CA VAL A 329 -1.53 12.53 33.62
C VAL A 329 -1.90 12.00 32.23
N TYR A 330 -1.79 10.68 32.03
CA TYR A 330 -2.10 9.95 30.80
C TYR A 330 -3.51 9.33 30.78
N TYR A 331 -4.41 9.72 31.70
CA TYR A 331 -5.76 9.12 31.87
C TYR A 331 -6.61 8.96 30.60
N ASN A 332 -6.40 9.79 29.56
CA ASN A 332 -7.11 9.67 28.29
C ASN A 332 -6.84 8.32 27.59
N ASP A 333 -5.61 7.80 27.70
CA ASP A 333 -5.18 6.52 27.11
C ASP A 333 -5.83 5.29 27.76
N TRP A 334 -6.52 5.50 28.89
CA TRP A 334 -7.11 4.48 29.75
C TRP A 334 -8.64 4.51 29.79
N GLN A 335 -9.27 5.38 28.98
CA GLN A 335 -10.73 5.51 28.93
C GLN A 335 -11.46 4.32 28.28
N TRP A 336 -10.72 3.34 27.74
CA TRP A 336 -11.26 2.10 27.18
C TRP A 336 -11.76 1.10 28.25
N ILE A 337 -11.45 1.31 29.53
CA ILE A 337 -11.95 0.48 30.64
C ILE A 337 -13.37 0.95 31.04
N ASP A 338 -14.40 0.15 30.80
CA ASP A 338 -15.76 0.41 31.34
C ASP A 338 -15.79 0.13 32.86
N SER A 339 -15.35 -1.07 33.26
CA SER A 339 -15.42 -1.51 34.64
C SER A 339 -14.47 -2.67 34.97
N LEU A 340 -14.18 -2.83 36.26
CA LEU A 340 -13.27 -3.84 36.82
C LEU A 340 -14.01 -4.72 37.85
N GLU A 341 -13.86 -6.05 37.76
CA GLU A 341 -14.45 -7.03 38.69
C GLU A 341 -13.37 -7.97 39.24
N VAL A 342 -13.08 -7.89 40.55
CA VAL A 342 -12.23 -8.88 41.25
C VAL A 342 -12.99 -10.21 41.36
N ILE A 343 -12.50 -11.24 40.69
CA ILE A 343 -13.14 -12.57 40.61
C ILE A 343 -12.72 -13.44 41.80
N ASP A 344 -11.42 -13.46 42.10
CA ASP A 344 -10.80 -14.02 43.30
C ASP A 344 -9.43 -13.35 43.55
N ASP A 345 -8.76 -13.75 44.62
CA ASP A 345 -7.49 -13.16 45.10
C ASP A 345 -6.39 -13.06 44.01
N MET A 346 -6.44 -13.85 42.92
CA MET A 346 -5.44 -13.82 41.84
C MET A 346 -5.99 -13.39 40.47
N THR A 347 -7.31 -13.16 40.36
CA THR A 347 -7.98 -13.00 39.05
C THR A 347 -8.80 -11.72 39.00
N LEU A 348 -8.45 -10.83 38.07
CA LEU A 348 -9.20 -9.62 37.76
C LEU A 348 -9.86 -9.74 36.38
N ARG A 349 -11.13 -9.35 36.29
CA ARG A 349 -11.85 -9.15 35.03
C ARG A 349 -11.90 -7.67 34.67
N ILE A 350 -11.63 -7.38 33.42
CA ILE A 350 -11.70 -6.05 32.80
C ILE A 350 -12.83 -6.09 31.75
N HIS A 351 -13.77 -5.16 31.87
CA HIS A 351 -14.78 -4.88 30.86
C HIS A 351 -14.34 -3.67 30.03
N ILE A 352 -14.49 -3.77 28.71
CA ILE A 352 -13.96 -2.84 27.72
C ILE A 352 -15.13 -2.02 27.13
N ASP A 353 -15.06 -0.68 27.19
CA ASP A 353 -16.10 0.24 26.66
C ASP A 353 -15.94 0.49 25.14
N GLY A 354 -14.80 0.10 24.58
CA GLY A 354 -14.42 0.34 23.19
C GLY A 354 -13.59 1.62 23.01
N ASP A 355 -13.49 2.09 21.76
CA ASP A 355 -12.76 3.34 21.43
C ASP A 355 -13.45 4.55 22.08
N PRO A 356 -12.79 5.25 23.03
CA PRO A 356 -13.39 6.35 23.79
C PRO A 356 -13.75 7.58 22.95
N ASP A 357 -13.28 7.68 21.70
CA ASP A 357 -13.66 8.74 20.76
C ASP A 357 -14.87 8.39 19.88
N THR A 358 -15.43 7.17 19.97
CA THR A 358 -16.57 6.71 19.15
C THR A 358 -17.85 6.40 19.95
N PRO A 359 -19.05 6.38 19.32
CA PRO A 359 -20.32 6.17 20.03
C PRO A 359 -20.76 4.70 20.19
N GLU A 360 -19.97 3.73 19.71
CA GLU A 360 -20.36 2.32 19.57
C GLU A 360 -19.35 1.41 20.29
N ILE A 361 -19.85 0.33 20.90
CA ILE A 361 -19.05 -0.59 21.74
C ILE A 361 -18.32 -1.55 20.80
N ASP A 362 -17.19 -1.11 20.25
CA ASP A 362 -16.31 -1.90 19.40
C ASP A 362 -15.14 -2.51 20.21
N PRO A 363 -14.59 -3.68 19.83
CA PRO A 363 -13.50 -4.32 20.56
C PRO A 363 -12.20 -3.47 20.54
N TYR A 364 -11.77 -2.96 21.69
CA TYR A 364 -10.53 -2.17 21.78
C TYR A 364 -9.28 -3.06 21.84
N ILE A 365 -8.77 -3.44 20.66
CA ILE A 365 -7.60 -4.33 20.49
C ILE A 365 -6.35 -3.83 21.24
N TYR A 366 -6.17 -2.51 21.35
CA TYR A 366 -5.04 -1.85 22.03
C TYR A 366 -4.99 -2.07 23.56
N CYS A 367 -5.99 -2.69 24.18
CA CYS A 367 -5.99 -2.93 25.63
C CYS A 367 -4.77 -3.73 26.11
N LEU A 368 -4.29 -4.73 25.36
CA LEU A 368 -3.14 -5.55 25.79
C LEU A 368 -1.80 -4.81 25.74
N ASP A 369 -1.60 -3.92 24.76
CA ASP A 369 -0.40 -3.05 24.67
C ASP A 369 -0.35 -2.10 25.88
N LYS A 370 -1.49 -1.51 26.27
CA LYS A 370 -1.63 -0.71 27.49
C LYS A 370 -1.50 -1.51 28.79
N LEU A 371 -1.52 -2.85 28.75
CA LEU A 371 -1.22 -3.70 29.91
C LEU A 371 0.28 -4.06 30.01
N ASN A 372 1.15 -3.38 29.27
CA ASN A 372 2.60 -3.32 29.53
C ASN A 372 2.97 -2.12 30.45
N ASP A 373 2.01 -1.47 31.10
CA ASP A 373 2.27 -0.45 32.14
C ASP A 373 2.47 -1.06 33.55
N TYR A 374 3.09 -0.29 34.45
CA TYR A 374 3.54 -0.74 35.77
C TYR A 374 2.42 -0.99 36.79
N ILE A 375 2.66 -1.95 37.69
CA ILE A 375 1.80 -2.26 38.85
C ILE A 375 2.28 -1.53 40.13
N LEU A 376 1.31 -1.02 40.89
CA LEU A 376 1.50 -0.15 42.06
C LEU A 376 1.10 -0.83 43.37
N PRO A 377 1.81 -0.59 44.49
CA PRO A 377 1.48 -1.20 45.78
C PRO A 377 0.26 -0.54 46.44
N GLU A 378 -0.91 -1.19 46.36
CA GLU A 378 -2.19 -0.72 46.93
C GLU A 378 -2.04 -0.46 48.42
N HIS A 379 -1.49 -1.44 49.14
CA HIS A 379 -1.37 -1.43 50.59
C HIS A 379 -0.58 -0.21 51.11
N PHE A 380 0.34 0.34 50.30
CA PHE A 380 1.12 1.53 50.63
C PHE A 380 0.46 2.84 50.14
N LEU A 381 -0.13 2.86 48.95
CA LEU A 381 -0.66 4.10 48.35
C LEU A 381 -2.13 4.37 48.75
N ASN A 382 -2.94 3.34 48.99
CA ASN A 382 -4.37 3.43 49.33
C ASN A 382 -4.65 3.48 50.86
N GLN A 383 -3.66 3.84 51.68
CA GLN A 383 -3.77 3.88 53.15
C GLN A 383 -4.96 4.71 53.69
N THR A 384 -5.42 5.69 52.92
CA THR A 384 -6.60 6.51 53.21
C THR A 384 -7.32 6.83 51.91
N GLN A 385 -8.65 6.86 51.95
CA GLN A 385 -9.52 7.19 50.83
C GLN A 385 -10.31 8.48 51.08
N GLU A 386 -10.75 9.09 49.99
CA GLU A 386 -11.70 10.19 49.95
C GLU A 386 -13.11 9.79 50.43
N ALA A 387 -14.03 10.77 50.46
CA ALA A 387 -15.35 10.59 51.06
C ALA A 387 -16.30 9.60 50.32
N ASP A 388 -15.94 9.12 49.13
CA ASP A 388 -16.63 8.06 48.40
C ASP A 388 -16.26 6.64 48.87
N GLY A 389 -15.07 6.46 49.46
CA GLY A 389 -14.54 5.16 49.87
C GLY A 389 -14.03 4.31 48.69
N ILE A 390 -13.62 4.96 47.59
CA ILE A 390 -12.99 4.31 46.43
C ILE A 390 -11.70 5.07 46.06
N THR A 391 -11.80 6.38 45.85
CA THR A 391 -10.65 7.19 45.41
C THR A 391 -9.61 7.33 46.53
N PRO A 392 -8.32 7.05 46.29
CA PRO A 392 -7.27 7.24 47.29
C PRO A 392 -7.03 8.72 47.59
N ASP A 393 -6.71 9.03 48.85
CA ASP A 393 -6.28 10.37 49.28
C ASP A 393 -4.83 10.59 48.83
N ILE A 394 -4.64 11.11 47.62
CA ILE A 394 -3.34 11.48 47.04
C ILE A 394 -2.59 12.57 47.84
N THR A 395 -3.21 13.15 48.89
CA THR A 395 -2.54 14.08 49.81
C THR A 395 -1.91 13.39 51.03
N HIS A 396 -2.11 12.07 51.16
CA HIS A 396 -1.42 11.23 52.14
C HIS A 396 0.09 11.19 51.85
N SER A 397 0.92 11.07 52.90
CA SER A 397 2.38 11.22 52.73
C SER A 397 3.02 10.12 51.89
N SER A 398 2.41 8.93 51.83
CA SER A 398 2.91 7.81 51.01
C SER A 398 3.10 8.17 49.54
N TRP A 399 2.21 8.99 48.96
CA TRP A 399 2.32 9.44 47.58
C TRP A 399 3.57 10.31 47.35
N VAL A 400 3.83 11.26 48.25
CA VAL A 400 5.01 12.13 48.21
C VAL A 400 6.29 11.37 48.52
N ASP A 401 6.23 10.38 49.42
CA ASP A 401 7.36 9.52 49.72
C ASP A 401 7.72 8.65 48.49
N TYR A 402 6.72 8.09 47.80
CA TYR A 402 6.89 7.26 46.59
C TYR A 402 7.50 8.05 45.41
N SER A 403 7.03 9.27 45.16
CA SER A 403 7.58 10.21 44.15
C SER A 403 9.08 10.50 44.27
N SER A 404 9.70 10.20 45.41
CA SER A 404 11.13 10.42 45.66
C SER A 404 11.93 9.15 45.97
N ASN A 405 11.25 8.01 46.05
CA ASN A 405 11.81 6.69 46.35
C ASN A 405 10.75 5.62 45.98
N CYS A 406 10.62 5.36 44.68
CA CYS A 406 9.77 4.27 44.19
C CYS A 406 10.33 2.89 44.61
N TRP A 407 9.47 1.90 44.59
CA TRP A 407 9.81 0.50 44.82
C TRP A 407 8.65 -0.39 44.36
N GLY A 408 8.99 -1.56 43.83
CA GLY A 408 8.04 -2.57 43.39
C GLY A 408 8.64 -3.97 43.39
N THR A 409 8.12 -4.84 42.53
CA THR A 409 8.42 -6.27 42.49
C THR A 409 9.71 -6.64 41.75
N ASP A 410 10.25 -5.74 40.90
CA ASP A 410 11.29 -6.06 39.90
C ASP A 410 12.69 -6.34 40.51
N LEU A 411 13.78 -6.25 39.76
CA LEU A 411 15.09 -6.76 40.13
C LEU A 411 15.83 -5.85 41.10
N PHE A 412 15.67 -4.52 41.02
CA PHE A 412 16.46 -3.59 41.84
C PHE A 412 15.67 -2.92 42.98
N GLU A 413 16.44 -2.35 43.91
CA GLU A 413 16.03 -1.36 44.90
C GLU A 413 16.98 -0.15 44.86
N ILE A 414 16.45 1.04 45.21
CA ILE A 414 17.28 2.25 45.40
C ILE A 414 18.02 2.16 46.74
N ASN A 415 19.32 1.83 46.69
CA ASN A 415 20.18 1.73 47.86
C ASN A 415 20.73 3.09 48.30
N VAL A 416 21.13 3.93 47.33
CA VAL A 416 21.60 5.30 47.60
C VAL A 416 21.13 6.24 46.50
N PHE A 417 20.52 7.36 46.89
CA PHE A 417 20.38 8.53 46.02
C PHE A 417 21.15 9.71 46.61
N THR A 418 21.92 10.40 45.77
CA THR A 418 22.52 11.69 46.08
C THR A 418 22.20 12.67 44.96
N GLU A 419 21.26 13.57 45.23
CA GLU A 419 20.78 14.66 44.36
C GLU A 419 21.92 15.31 43.54
N ALA A 420 21.76 15.33 42.21
CA ALA A 420 22.74 15.85 41.25
C ALA A 420 24.17 15.25 41.34
N ILE A 421 24.31 14.01 41.83
CA ILE A 421 25.59 13.27 41.86
C ILE A 421 25.44 11.83 41.34
N GLU A 422 24.66 10.99 42.01
CA GLU A 422 24.50 9.58 41.63
C GLU A 422 23.26 8.91 42.24
N THR A 423 22.74 7.90 41.55
CA THR A 423 21.81 6.89 42.05
C THR A 423 22.51 5.53 42.01
N ILE A 424 22.42 4.77 43.09
CA ILE A 424 22.95 3.40 43.19
C ILE A 424 21.78 2.46 43.39
N LEU A 425 21.55 1.62 42.39
CA LEU A 425 20.58 0.54 42.38
C LEU A 425 21.27 -0.76 42.78
N THR A 426 20.64 -1.59 43.60
CA THR A 426 21.16 -2.92 43.97
C THR A 426 20.16 -4.03 43.72
N VAL A 427 20.64 -5.19 43.27
CA VAL A 427 19.79 -6.35 43.00
C VAL A 427 19.20 -6.90 44.30
N LYS A 428 17.86 -6.96 44.38
CA LYS A 428 17.10 -7.53 45.50
C LYS A 428 17.32 -9.05 45.55
N SER A 429 17.95 -9.53 46.61
CA SER A 429 18.38 -10.95 46.73
C SER A 429 17.25 -11.98 46.85
N ASP A 430 16.04 -11.50 47.03
CA ASP A 430 14.77 -12.18 47.23
C ASP A 430 13.75 -11.88 46.11
N CYS A 431 14.13 -11.14 45.07
CA CYS A 431 13.29 -10.87 43.90
C CYS A 431 12.74 -12.17 43.28
N TRP A 432 11.47 -12.14 42.88
CA TRP A 432 10.77 -13.28 42.26
C TRP A 432 11.45 -13.74 40.97
N ARG A 433 12.04 -12.82 40.19
CA ARG A 433 12.87 -13.05 38.99
C ARG A 433 14.04 -14.00 39.24
N LEU A 434 14.52 -14.09 40.48
CA LEU A 434 15.62 -15.00 40.90
C LEU A 434 15.10 -16.33 41.48
N ASN A 435 13.79 -16.55 41.56
CA ASN A 435 13.19 -17.72 42.18
C ASN A 435 12.68 -18.76 41.15
N PRO A 436 13.40 -19.86 40.90
CA PRO A 436 13.03 -20.87 39.89
C PRO A 436 11.78 -21.69 40.25
N THR A 437 11.12 -21.46 41.39
CA THR A 437 9.78 -22.03 41.63
C THR A 437 8.66 -21.19 41.04
N ILE A 438 8.91 -19.91 40.76
CA ILE A 438 7.97 -18.97 40.13
C ILE A 438 8.29 -18.86 38.63
N THR A 439 9.57 -18.73 38.27
CA THR A 439 10.01 -18.48 36.88
C THR A 439 10.14 -19.73 35.99
N ASN A 440 9.82 -20.93 36.49
CA ASN A 440 9.79 -22.17 35.69
C ASN A 440 8.46 -22.27 34.89
N ASP A 441 8.20 -21.26 34.05
CA ASP A 441 7.05 -21.19 33.16
C ASP A 441 7.44 -21.65 31.74
N PRO A 442 6.81 -22.72 31.20
CA PRO A 442 7.05 -23.16 29.82
C PRO A 442 6.63 -22.16 28.74
N GLY A 443 5.72 -21.23 29.05
CA GLY A 443 5.21 -20.23 28.11
C GLY A 443 6.15 -19.03 27.93
N LEU A 444 6.87 -18.63 28.99
CA LEU A 444 7.70 -17.42 28.99
C LEU A 444 9.17 -17.66 28.55
N ASN A 445 9.65 -18.91 28.59
CA ASN A 445 11.07 -19.27 28.39
C ASN A 445 12.06 -18.32 29.10
N TYR A 446 11.86 -18.15 30.41
CA TYR A 446 12.45 -17.09 31.23
C TYR A 446 13.97 -16.85 31.03
N GLU A 447 14.78 -17.92 30.95
CA GLU A 447 16.24 -17.84 30.78
C GLU A 447 16.65 -17.24 29.41
N GLU A 448 15.82 -17.35 28.38
CA GLU A 448 16.07 -16.78 27.04
C GLU A 448 15.80 -15.26 26.98
N ARG A 449 14.85 -14.77 27.79
CA ARG A 449 14.48 -13.34 27.87
C ARG A 449 15.33 -12.57 28.85
N PHE A 450 15.50 -13.09 30.07
CA PHE A 450 16.10 -12.34 31.18
C PHE A 450 17.44 -12.90 31.69
N GLY A 451 17.88 -14.06 31.19
CA GLY A 451 19.16 -14.68 31.56
C GLY A 451 19.13 -15.52 32.84
N ASP A 452 20.31 -15.96 33.29
CA ASP A 452 20.48 -16.87 34.43
C ASP A 452 21.03 -16.19 35.70
N TYR A 453 21.40 -14.91 35.61
CA TYR A 453 22.00 -14.08 36.65
C TYR A 453 23.29 -14.66 37.29
N SER A 454 23.93 -15.63 36.64
CA SER A 454 25.13 -16.29 37.17
C SER A 454 26.40 -15.42 37.10
N GLY A 455 26.36 -14.32 36.34
CA GLY A 455 27.45 -13.39 36.10
C GLY A 455 27.96 -12.63 37.34
N GLY A 456 27.15 -12.56 38.41
CA GLY A 456 27.57 -11.99 39.69
C GLY A 456 27.57 -10.46 39.78
N LEU A 457 26.92 -9.78 38.83
CA LEU A 457 26.55 -8.36 38.95
C LEU A 457 25.50 -8.18 40.05
N SER A 458 25.61 -7.10 40.82
CA SER A 458 24.69 -6.81 41.94
C SER A 458 24.46 -5.32 42.23
N GLU A 459 25.22 -4.42 41.60
CA GLU A 459 25.13 -2.96 41.79
C GLU A 459 25.17 -2.25 40.42
N LEU A 460 24.21 -1.37 40.15
CA LEU A 460 24.21 -0.45 39.01
C LEU A 460 24.37 0.97 39.53
N ARG A 461 25.44 1.66 39.10
CA ARG A 461 25.73 3.05 39.46
C ARG A 461 25.37 3.97 38.30
N VAL A 462 24.32 4.76 38.49
CA VAL A 462 23.91 5.82 37.56
C VAL A 462 24.52 7.13 38.03
N ARG A 463 25.51 7.65 37.30
CA ARG A 463 26.16 8.93 37.60
C ARG A 463 25.46 10.08 36.87
N ILE A 464 25.11 11.13 37.61
CA ILE A 464 24.39 12.28 37.04
C ILE A 464 25.41 13.21 36.36
N MET A 465 25.30 13.36 35.03
CA MET A 465 26.28 14.07 34.19
C MET A 465 25.63 14.70 32.94
N ASP A 466 25.74 16.02 32.79
CA ASP A 466 25.09 16.84 31.74
C ASP A 466 26.01 17.24 30.57
N ASP A 467 27.34 17.10 30.72
CA ASP A 467 28.32 17.51 29.71
C ASP A 467 28.89 16.30 28.94
N HIS A 468 28.43 16.10 27.70
CA HIS A 468 28.87 15.01 26.79
C HIS A 468 30.41 14.92 26.66
N ALA A 469 31.13 16.04 26.64
CA ALA A 469 32.59 16.03 26.56
C ALA A 469 33.25 15.47 27.84
N THR A 470 32.64 15.70 29.00
CA THR A 470 33.05 15.12 30.28
C THR A 470 32.63 13.64 30.38
N ILE A 471 31.45 13.25 29.90
CA ILE A 471 31.01 11.85 29.79
C ILE A 471 32.05 11.05 29.00
N LEU A 472 32.34 11.48 27.77
CA LEU A 472 33.30 10.84 26.88
C LEU A 472 34.70 10.72 27.53
N SER A 473 35.17 11.80 28.17
CA SER A 473 36.47 11.77 28.86
C SER A 473 36.48 10.84 30.09
N GLU A 474 35.41 10.76 30.86
CA GLU A 474 35.32 9.90 32.05
C GLU A 474 35.22 8.41 31.66
N PHE A 475 34.55 8.10 30.53
CA PHE A 475 34.55 6.78 29.90
C PHE A 475 35.94 6.36 29.42
N GLU A 476 36.67 7.22 28.70
CA GLU A 476 38.06 6.93 28.28
C GLU A 476 39.02 6.73 29.46
N TYR A 477 38.74 7.36 30.60
CA TYR A 477 39.44 7.13 31.86
C TYR A 477 38.97 5.88 32.62
N GLY A 478 37.91 5.20 32.19
CA GLY A 478 37.37 3.98 32.83
C GLY A 478 36.65 4.25 34.15
N LYS A 479 35.95 5.38 34.24
CA LYS A 479 35.04 5.70 35.35
C LYS A 479 33.56 5.69 34.96
N LEU A 480 33.30 5.44 33.69
CA LEU A 480 32.04 4.99 33.12
C LEU A 480 32.40 3.72 32.34
N ASP A 481 31.50 2.76 32.36
CA ASP A 481 31.70 1.42 31.86
C ASP A 481 31.01 1.25 30.48
N MET A 482 30.00 2.09 30.22
CA MET A 482 29.26 2.22 28.97
C MET A 482 28.78 3.67 28.76
N ILE A 483 28.71 4.11 27.49
CA ILE A 483 28.17 5.41 27.05
C ILE A 483 27.45 5.32 25.70
N ASP A 484 26.49 6.22 25.48
CA ASP A 484 25.93 6.53 24.15
C ASP A 484 26.94 7.37 23.33
N ILE A 485 27.08 7.05 22.04
CA ILE A 485 27.93 7.69 21.03
C ILE A 485 27.18 7.95 19.70
N THR A 486 25.84 7.95 19.74
CA THR A 486 24.94 8.13 18.58
C THR A 486 25.12 9.48 17.88
N SER A 487 25.45 10.54 18.61
CA SER A 487 25.77 11.86 18.03
C SER A 487 27.25 12.08 17.67
N ASP A 488 28.17 11.15 17.99
CA ASP A 488 29.62 11.37 17.86
C ASP A 488 30.30 10.42 16.86
N ALA A 489 30.01 10.63 15.57
CA ALA A 489 30.57 9.84 14.46
C ALA A 489 32.11 9.77 14.45
N GLY A 490 32.77 10.81 14.96
CA GLY A 490 34.23 10.85 15.09
C GLY A 490 34.74 9.81 16.09
N ASN A 491 34.15 9.77 17.30
CA ASN A 491 34.53 8.81 18.32
C ASN A 491 34.02 7.39 18.05
N ARG A 492 32.88 7.21 17.36
CA ARG A 492 32.45 5.87 16.88
C ARG A 492 33.55 5.17 16.08
N SER A 493 34.14 5.87 15.11
CA SER A 493 35.24 5.34 14.29
C SER A 493 36.50 5.02 15.10
N ILE A 494 36.78 5.81 16.16
CA ILE A 494 37.92 5.60 17.04
C ILE A 494 37.70 4.34 17.91
N TYR A 495 36.55 4.23 18.57
CA TYR A 495 36.26 3.12 19.48
C TYR A 495 36.08 1.79 18.75
N LYS A 496 35.43 1.77 17.58
CA LYS A 496 35.40 0.60 16.66
C LYS A 496 36.80 0.09 16.26
N SER A 497 37.85 0.90 16.39
CA SER A 497 39.23 0.55 16.03
C SER A 497 40.14 0.18 17.22
N ASP A 498 39.69 0.40 18.46
CA ASP A 498 40.49 0.23 19.67
C ASP A 498 39.95 -0.95 20.51
N SER A 499 40.71 -2.05 20.54
CA SER A 499 40.31 -3.32 21.16
C SER A 499 40.08 -3.30 22.69
N LYS A 500 40.11 -2.14 23.34
CA LYS A 500 39.65 -1.95 24.72
C LYS A 500 38.14 -1.73 24.81
N PHE A 501 37.51 -1.38 23.69
CA PHE A 501 36.09 -1.10 23.61
C PHE A 501 35.44 -2.04 22.61
N GLU A 502 34.21 -2.41 22.87
CA GLU A 502 33.28 -2.87 21.84
C GLU A 502 32.31 -1.74 21.53
N VAL A 503 31.83 -1.69 20.30
CA VAL A 503 30.80 -0.75 19.85
C VAL A 503 29.68 -1.54 19.21
N GLN A 504 28.50 -1.49 19.82
CA GLN A 504 27.29 -2.07 19.26
C GLN A 504 26.38 -0.97 18.71
N SER A 505 25.48 -1.39 17.83
CA SER A 505 24.42 -0.55 17.28
C SER A 505 23.16 -1.36 17.06
N ALA A 506 22.02 -0.78 17.39
CA ALA A 506 20.70 -1.35 17.12
C ALA A 506 19.88 -0.36 16.29
N ALA A 507 18.96 -0.89 15.48
CA ALA A 507 17.89 -0.07 14.92
C ALA A 507 16.99 0.44 16.05
N THR A 508 16.45 1.64 15.90
CA THR A 508 15.52 2.23 16.85
C THR A 508 14.17 2.48 16.16
N GLY A 509 13.13 2.74 16.95
CA GLY A 509 11.88 3.34 16.44
C GLY A 509 12.03 4.82 16.02
N TYR A 510 13.25 5.31 15.74
CA TYR A 510 13.51 6.71 15.40
C TYR A 510 13.95 6.88 13.94
N PHE A 511 13.27 7.77 13.21
CA PHE A 511 13.54 8.01 11.80
C PHE A 511 13.16 9.41 11.32
N ASN A 512 13.87 9.89 10.29
CA ASN A 512 13.84 11.25 9.76
C ASN A 512 13.07 11.37 8.45
N TRP A 513 12.48 12.55 8.24
CA TRP A 513 11.61 12.86 7.12
C TRP A 513 12.03 14.17 6.45
N LEU A 514 11.77 14.30 5.15
CA LEU A 514 11.57 15.57 4.48
C LEU A 514 10.08 15.70 4.19
N GLY A 515 9.39 16.57 4.92
CA GLY A 515 7.94 16.65 4.92
C GLY A 515 7.39 17.90 4.25
N PHE A 516 6.23 17.75 3.61
CA PHE A 516 5.54 18.81 2.87
C PHE A 516 4.35 19.32 3.67
N ASN A 517 4.11 20.64 3.66
CA ASN A 517 2.89 21.20 4.22
C ASN A 517 1.78 21.23 3.18
N LEU A 518 0.74 20.43 3.38
CA LEU A 518 -0.40 20.30 2.47
C LEU A 518 -1.54 21.30 2.78
N ARG A 519 -1.41 22.16 3.81
CA ARG A 519 -2.44 23.15 4.18
C ARG A 519 -2.29 24.49 3.48
N GLU A 520 -3.42 25.06 3.05
CA GLU A 520 -3.58 26.36 2.38
C GLU A 520 -3.05 27.62 3.14
N VAL A 521 -2.39 27.47 4.30
CA VAL A 521 -1.89 28.59 5.14
C VAL A 521 -1.01 29.56 4.35
N ARG A 522 -0.22 29.04 3.39
CA ARG A 522 0.77 29.80 2.62
C ARG A 522 0.51 29.84 1.11
N ASN A 523 -0.46 29.07 0.61
CA ASN A 523 -0.81 28.92 -0.82
C ASN A 523 0.43 28.61 -1.69
N THR A 524 0.90 27.37 -1.60
CA THR A 524 2.14 26.91 -2.25
C THR A 524 1.86 26.05 -3.49
N PRO A 525 2.81 25.91 -4.43
CA PRO A 525 2.67 24.97 -5.55
C PRO A 525 2.47 23.52 -5.10
N LEU A 526 3.06 23.13 -3.96
CA LEU A 526 2.94 21.79 -3.35
C LEU A 526 1.48 21.41 -3.01
N GLN A 527 0.57 22.38 -2.94
CA GLN A 527 -0.83 22.22 -2.54
C GLN A 527 -1.79 22.27 -3.73
N SER A 528 -1.28 22.47 -4.95
CA SER A 528 -2.14 22.67 -6.12
C SER A 528 -2.92 21.39 -6.47
N THR A 529 -4.24 21.50 -6.44
CA THR A 529 -5.19 20.48 -6.94
C THR A 529 -5.53 20.67 -8.42
N ASP A 530 -4.89 21.61 -9.11
CA ASP A 530 -5.09 21.76 -10.56
C ASP A 530 -4.48 20.53 -11.27
N PRO A 531 -5.12 19.99 -12.33
CA PRO A 531 -4.53 18.91 -13.11
C PRO A 531 -3.27 19.37 -13.84
N CYS A 532 -2.32 18.45 -14.01
CA CYS A 532 -1.11 18.64 -14.80
C CYS A 532 -1.47 18.81 -16.29
N PRO A 533 -0.92 19.82 -17.01
CA PRO A 533 -1.20 20.03 -18.44
C PRO A 533 -0.89 18.82 -19.31
N LEU A 534 0.21 18.11 -19.03
CA LEU A 534 0.69 16.97 -19.80
C LEU A 534 0.32 15.60 -19.20
N LEU A 535 -0.30 15.57 -18.01
CA LEU A 535 -0.77 14.33 -17.36
C LEU A 535 -2.05 14.60 -16.54
N PRO A 536 -3.23 14.80 -17.17
CA PRO A 536 -4.41 15.33 -16.49
C PRO A 536 -4.97 14.49 -15.33
N SER A 537 -4.60 13.21 -15.23
CA SER A 537 -4.90 12.32 -14.11
C SER A 537 -4.14 12.68 -12.81
N MET A 538 -3.06 13.46 -12.90
CA MET A 538 -2.23 13.86 -11.77
C MET A 538 -2.41 15.34 -11.43
N THR A 539 -2.45 15.68 -10.14
CA THR A 539 -2.43 17.09 -9.70
C THR A 539 -1.03 17.68 -9.75
N LYS A 540 -0.91 18.98 -10.06
CA LYS A 540 0.37 19.71 -10.07
C LYS A 540 1.09 19.65 -8.73
N GLY A 541 0.33 19.69 -7.62
CA GLY A 541 0.89 19.55 -6.28
C GLY A 541 1.55 18.19 -6.08
N LEU A 542 0.90 17.09 -6.49
CA LEU A 542 1.48 15.75 -6.41
C LEU A 542 2.72 15.62 -7.30
N ALA A 543 2.66 16.09 -8.55
CA ALA A 543 3.78 16.07 -9.46
C ALA A 543 5.01 16.81 -8.90
N ILE A 544 4.84 18.00 -8.31
CA ILE A 544 5.96 18.73 -7.67
C ILE A 544 6.50 17.99 -6.43
N ARG A 545 5.64 17.33 -5.64
CA ARG A 545 6.10 16.49 -4.50
C ARG A 545 6.91 15.28 -5.00
N LYS A 546 6.47 14.61 -6.08
CA LYS A 546 7.22 13.52 -6.73
C LYS A 546 8.54 14.00 -7.32
N ALA A 547 8.55 15.16 -7.95
CA ALA A 547 9.76 15.80 -8.46
C ALA A 547 10.78 16.08 -7.34
N ILE A 548 10.33 16.65 -6.21
CA ILE A 548 11.19 16.87 -5.05
C ILE A 548 11.72 15.54 -4.53
N ALA A 549 10.88 14.53 -4.34
CA ALA A 549 11.28 13.22 -3.83
C ALA A 549 12.37 12.57 -4.71
N TYR A 550 12.20 12.56 -6.04
CA TYR A 550 13.21 12.07 -6.98
C TYR A 550 14.48 12.95 -7.07
N ALA A 551 14.44 14.22 -6.68
CA ALA A 551 15.60 15.09 -6.67
C ALA A 551 16.49 14.95 -5.41
N ILE A 552 15.99 14.38 -4.31
CA ILE A 552 16.78 14.27 -3.07
C ILE A 552 17.79 13.12 -3.14
N ASN A 553 19.08 13.46 -3.16
CA ASN A 553 20.15 12.48 -3.05
C ASN A 553 20.39 12.08 -1.58
N ARG A 554 19.58 11.15 -1.11
CA ARG A 554 19.65 10.57 0.25
C ARG A 554 21.02 9.94 0.54
N THR A 555 21.66 9.32 -0.45
CA THR A 555 23.01 8.75 -0.32
C THR A 555 24.07 9.84 -0.10
N GLU A 556 24.02 10.95 -0.84
CA GLU A 556 24.93 12.09 -0.62
C GLU A 556 24.75 12.69 0.78
N ILE A 557 23.52 12.87 1.24
CA ILE A 557 23.22 13.38 2.58
C ILE A 557 23.76 12.43 3.66
N ASN A 558 23.58 11.11 3.50
CA ASN A 558 24.10 10.11 4.43
C ASN A 558 25.64 10.11 4.49
N ASN A 559 26.29 10.21 3.34
CA ASN A 559 27.74 10.24 3.23
C ASN A 559 28.34 11.47 3.94
N ILE A 560 27.76 12.65 3.69
CA ILE A 560 28.25 13.93 4.22
C ILE A 560 27.97 14.06 5.71
N SER A 561 26.73 13.82 6.16
CA SER A 561 26.34 14.06 7.56
C SER A 561 26.69 12.91 8.50
N HIS A 562 26.66 11.66 8.03
CA HIS A 562 26.67 10.46 8.88
C HIS A 562 27.77 9.44 8.55
N ASN A 563 28.62 9.70 7.55
CA ASN A 563 29.64 8.75 7.05
C ASN A 563 29.05 7.40 6.58
N ASP A 564 27.87 7.43 5.96
CA ASP A 564 27.12 6.24 5.51
C ASP A 564 26.70 5.27 6.64
N GLU A 565 26.68 5.71 7.91
CA GLU A 565 26.31 4.88 9.05
C GLU A 565 24.80 4.84 9.35
N PHE A 566 23.99 5.73 8.77
CA PHE A 566 22.52 5.67 8.88
C PHE A 566 21.92 4.81 7.77
N ILE A 567 20.73 4.26 8.02
CA ILE A 567 20.03 3.39 7.07
C ILE A 567 19.07 4.26 6.26
N ILE A 568 19.18 4.27 4.92
CA ILE A 568 18.17 4.90 4.06
C ILE A 568 16.83 4.21 4.32
N TRP A 569 15.80 5.00 4.60
CA TRP A 569 14.48 4.50 4.98
C TRP A 569 13.44 5.01 3.98
N ASP A 570 12.64 4.10 3.43
CA ASP A 570 11.61 4.41 2.44
C ASP A 570 10.21 4.50 3.04
N TYR A 571 9.97 3.74 4.11
CA TYR A 571 8.65 3.51 4.68
C TYR A 571 8.12 4.72 5.45
N PRO A 572 6.78 4.92 5.47
CA PRO A 572 6.12 5.91 6.32
C PRO A 572 5.84 5.37 7.74
N ASN A 573 6.52 4.31 8.18
CA ASN A 573 6.33 3.68 9.49
C ASN A 573 7.65 3.35 10.18
N TYR A 574 7.59 2.95 11.46
CA TYR A 574 8.77 2.79 12.30
C TYR A 574 9.75 1.69 11.80
N PRO A 575 11.09 1.89 11.92
CA PRO A 575 12.09 0.93 11.46
C PRO A 575 12.06 -0.44 12.12
N THR A 576 11.51 -0.53 13.33
CA THR A 576 11.36 -1.77 14.10
C THR A 576 10.21 -2.65 13.63
N LEU A 577 9.24 -2.11 12.88
CA LEU A 577 7.99 -2.79 12.52
C LEU A 577 8.10 -3.85 11.40
N GLY A 578 9.27 -4.48 11.22
CA GLY A 578 9.45 -5.73 10.48
C GLY A 578 8.50 -5.99 9.29
N ILE A 579 7.58 -6.94 9.46
CA ILE A 579 6.63 -7.41 8.42
C ILE A 579 5.57 -6.37 8.00
N TRP A 580 5.34 -5.36 8.83
CA TRP A 580 4.33 -4.32 8.59
C TRP A 580 4.78 -3.30 7.54
N ASN A 581 6.08 -3.21 7.31
CA ASN A 581 6.71 -2.38 6.30
C ASN A 581 6.69 -3.14 4.95
N ASP A 582 6.07 -2.58 3.91
CA ASP A 582 5.88 -3.27 2.61
C ASP A 582 7.19 -3.44 1.81
N PRO A 583 7.74 -4.65 1.66
CA PRO A 583 9.01 -4.86 0.96
C PRO A 583 9.02 -4.31 -0.48
N ASP A 584 7.86 -4.23 -1.13
CA ASP A 584 7.71 -3.83 -2.53
C ASP A 584 7.23 -2.36 -2.69
N LEU A 585 7.20 -1.59 -1.59
CA LEU A 585 6.82 -0.17 -1.56
C LEU A 585 7.58 0.68 -2.59
N ILE A 586 6.85 1.58 -3.27
CA ILE A 586 7.38 2.56 -4.23
C ILE A 586 8.52 3.41 -3.61
N ARG A 587 9.69 3.38 -4.25
CA ARG A 587 10.91 4.09 -3.77
C ARG A 587 11.26 5.28 -4.65
N TYR A 588 11.56 6.40 -4.00
CA TYR A 588 12.02 7.64 -4.63
C TYR A 588 13.54 7.75 -4.52
N ASP A 589 14.25 6.84 -5.21
CA ASP A 589 15.69 6.92 -5.36
C ASP A 589 16.09 8.03 -6.32
N CYS A 590 17.19 8.73 -6.00
CA CYS A 590 17.61 9.95 -6.67
C CYS A 590 17.73 9.77 -8.19
N ASN A 591 16.84 10.41 -8.94
CA ASN A 591 16.78 10.38 -10.40
C ASN A 591 16.38 11.76 -10.92
N LEU A 592 17.39 12.55 -11.30
CA LEU A 592 17.20 13.93 -11.74
C LEU A 592 16.36 14.03 -13.04
N THR A 593 16.47 13.05 -13.94
CA THR A 593 15.65 13.00 -15.16
C THR A 593 14.17 12.86 -14.82
N LYS A 594 13.80 11.88 -13.99
CA LYS A 594 12.41 11.75 -13.48
C LYS A 594 11.97 12.98 -12.70
N ALA A 595 12.86 13.59 -11.91
CA ALA A 595 12.51 14.82 -11.19
C ALA A 595 12.14 15.98 -12.14
N LYS A 596 12.89 16.15 -13.24
CA LYS A 596 12.57 17.12 -14.30
C LYS A 596 11.31 16.77 -15.08
N GLU A 597 11.10 15.49 -15.40
CA GLU A 597 9.89 14.98 -16.06
C GLU A 597 8.62 15.31 -15.25
N TYR A 598 8.63 15.07 -13.93
CA TYR A 598 7.53 15.46 -13.06
C TYR A 598 7.33 16.99 -12.95
N MET A 599 8.40 17.79 -13.04
CA MET A 599 8.27 19.25 -13.15
C MET A 599 7.65 19.68 -14.48
N MET A 600 8.02 19.03 -15.58
CA MET A 600 7.41 19.21 -16.91
C MET A 600 5.91 18.87 -16.87
N TYR A 601 5.52 17.73 -16.30
CA TYR A 601 4.11 17.40 -16.09
C TYR A 601 3.37 18.48 -15.29
N ALA A 602 3.98 19.04 -14.24
CA ALA A 602 3.40 20.14 -13.46
C ALA A 602 3.27 21.47 -14.24
N GLY A 603 3.92 21.60 -15.40
CA GLY A 603 3.90 22.79 -16.25
C GLY A 603 5.16 23.66 -16.15
N TYR A 604 6.32 23.08 -15.84
CA TYR A 604 7.61 23.78 -15.72
C TYR A 604 8.68 23.16 -16.63
N ASP A 605 9.11 23.93 -17.63
CA ASP A 605 10.24 23.59 -18.51
C ASP A 605 11.57 23.63 -17.74
N CYS A 606 12.09 22.45 -17.37
CA CYS A 606 13.38 22.29 -16.70
C CYS A 606 14.57 22.14 -17.66
N GLY A 607 14.43 22.46 -18.95
CA GLY A 607 15.47 22.18 -19.95
C GLY A 607 15.89 20.71 -19.91
N LEU A 608 14.88 19.84 -19.99
CA LEU A 608 15.07 18.46 -20.45
C LEU A 608 14.98 18.52 -21.97
N ASP A 609 15.91 17.85 -22.62
CA ASP A 609 16.24 17.96 -24.04
C ASP A 609 16.86 16.59 -24.32
N SER A 610 16.06 15.71 -24.93
CA SER A 610 16.25 14.25 -24.84
C SER A 610 16.99 13.67 -26.05
N ASP A 611 16.89 14.30 -27.21
CA ASP A 611 17.64 14.03 -28.45
C ASP A 611 18.82 15.00 -28.67
N SER A 612 18.84 16.16 -28.00
CA SER A 612 19.89 17.19 -28.08
C SER A 612 19.86 18.09 -29.33
N ASP A 613 18.70 18.30 -29.94
CA ASP A 613 18.46 19.20 -31.09
C ASP A 613 18.59 20.70 -30.71
N GLY A 614 18.26 21.06 -29.46
CA GLY A 614 18.24 22.43 -28.95
C GLY A 614 16.84 23.03 -28.70
N LEU A 615 15.77 22.29 -28.94
CA LEU A 615 14.47 22.45 -28.29
C LEU A 615 14.52 21.83 -26.88
N SER A 616 13.36 21.46 -26.35
CA SER A 616 13.23 20.86 -25.03
C SER A 616 11.93 20.07 -24.97
N ASP A 617 11.91 18.92 -24.29
CA ASP A 617 10.75 18.02 -24.20
C ASP A 617 9.44 18.80 -23.92
N TYR A 618 9.53 19.86 -23.11
CA TYR A 618 8.39 20.71 -22.78
C TYR A 618 7.90 21.55 -23.97
N ILE A 619 8.80 22.19 -24.72
CA ILE A 619 8.45 22.98 -25.90
C ILE A 619 7.89 22.07 -26.99
N GLU A 620 8.47 20.90 -27.15
CA GLU A 620 8.07 19.92 -28.16
C GLU A 620 6.64 19.43 -27.91
N LEU A 621 6.38 18.89 -26.72
CA LEU A 621 5.05 18.42 -26.31
C LEU A 621 3.99 19.52 -26.15
N THR A 622 4.33 20.81 -26.18
CA THR A 622 3.35 21.90 -25.95
C THR A 622 3.27 22.97 -27.03
N THR A 623 4.21 23.03 -27.97
CA THR A 623 4.37 24.15 -28.90
C THR A 623 4.62 23.71 -30.34
N THR A 624 5.57 22.81 -30.61
CA THR A 624 5.91 22.35 -31.97
C THR A 624 5.19 21.05 -32.34
N ASN A 625 4.93 20.17 -31.36
CA ASN A 625 4.36 18.83 -31.56
C ASN A 625 5.30 17.87 -32.32
N THR A 626 6.61 18.08 -32.16
CA THR A 626 7.70 17.21 -32.62
C THR A 626 7.95 16.02 -31.68
N ASP A 627 8.67 15.00 -32.13
CA ASP A 627 9.04 13.86 -31.26
C ASP A 627 10.38 14.11 -30.55
N ARG A 628 10.30 14.43 -29.26
CA ARG A 628 11.42 14.64 -28.32
C ARG A 628 12.49 13.55 -28.21
N PHE A 629 12.39 12.47 -28.97
CA PHE A 629 13.39 11.42 -29.06
C PHE A 629 14.05 11.32 -30.45
N ASN A 630 13.67 12.21 -31.37
CA ASN A 630 14.11 12.27 -32.74
C ASN A 630 14.39 13.74 -33.13
N ASN A 631 15.67 14.07 -33.29
CA ASN A 631 16.13 15.44 -33.51
C ASN A 631 15.71 16.08 -34.85
N ASP A 632 15.10 15.30 -35.75
CA ASP A 632 14.72 15.64 -37.13
C ASP A 632 13.40 14.88 -37.42
N THR A 633 12.27 15.49 -37.05
CA THR A 633 10.97 14.83 -36.95
C THR A 633 10.38 14.49 -38.32
N ASP A 634 10.51 15.37 -39.32
CA ASP A 634 10.03 15.15 -40.68
C ASP A 634 11.06 14.55 -41.65
N ARG A 635 12.32 14.42 -41.21
CA ARG A 635 13.43 13.71 -41.87
C ARG A 635 13.98 14.40 -43.11
N ASP A 636 13.81 15.72 -43.24
CA ASP A 636 14.36 16.45 -44.38
C ASP A 636 15.89 16.65 -44.33
N GLY A 637 16.47 16.51 -43.13
CA GLY A 637 17.91 16.67 -42.85
C GLY A 637 18.29 17.94 -42.08
N LEU A 638 17.33 18.79 -41.69
CA LEU A 638 17.47 19.84 -40.68
C LEU A 638 17.06 19.30 -39.31
N ASP A 639 17.77 19.70 -38.24
CA ASP A 639 17.29 19.40 -36.89
C ASP A 639 16.07 20.31 -36.56
N ASP A 640 15.02 19.80 -35.89
CA ASP A 640 13.81 20.56 -35.50
C ASP A 640 14.17 21.90 -34.79
N GLY A 641 15.22 21.86 -33.98
CA GLY A 641 15.78 23.01 -33.29
C GLY A 641 16.53 23.99 -34.18
N GLU A 642 17.14 23.56 -35.30
CA GLU A 642 17.66 24.47 -36.32
C GLU A 642 16.51 25.14 -37.06
N GLU A 643 15.48 24.40 -37.44
CA GLU A 643 14.29 24.93 -38.10
C GLU A 643 13.59 25.99 -37.27
N VAL A 644 13.10 25.64 -36.08
CA VAL A 644 12.29 26.52 -35.22
C VAL A 644 13.08 27.76 -34.76
N ASN A 645 14.40 27.63 -34.53
CA ASN A 645 15.21 28.73 -33.99
C ASN A 645 15.99 29.53 -35.06
N THR A 646 16.26 28.97 -36.24
CA THR A 646 17.14 29.56 -37.27
C THR A 646 16.43 29.85 -38.58
N TYR A 647 15.72 28.88 -39.16
CA TYR A 647 15.13 29.00 -40.51
C TYR A 647 13.68 29.49 -40.49
N PHE A 648 12.93 29.17 -39.43
CA PHE A 648 11.51 29.47 -39.21
C PHE A 648 10.56 28.71 -40.16
N THR A 649 10.97 27.51 -40.53
CA THR A 649 10.20 26.44 -41.19
C THR A 649 9.30 25.71 -40.16
N ASP A 650 8.45 24.78 -40.62
CA ASP A 650 7.55 23.98 -39.77
C ASP A 650 8.13 22.54 -39.66
N PRO A 651 8.65 22.11 -38.48
CA PRO A 651 9.43 20.87 -38.31
C PRO A 651 8.58 19.58 -38.32
N LEU A 652 7.55 19.58 -39.15
CA LEU A 652 6.56 18.53 -39.37
C LEU A 652 6.14 18.51 -40.86
N ASP A 653 6.84 19.24 -41.72
CA ASP A 653 6.48 19.53 -43.11
C ASP A 653 7.75 19.79 -43.94
N ILE A 654 8.30 18.69 -44.46
CA ILE A 654 9.48 18.59 -45.34
C ILE A 654 9.57 19.65 -46.47
N ASP A 655 8.45 20.27 -46.88
CA ASP A 655 8.34 21.38 -47.83
C ASP A 655 7.41 22.48 -47.26
N THR A 656 7.92 23.32 -46.34
CA THR A 656 7.13 24.35 -45.63
C THR A 656 6.37 25.29 -46.57
N ASP A 657 6.88 25.54 -47.78
CA ASP A 657 6.33 26.56 -48.69
C ASP A 657 5.45 26.00 -49.84
N GLY A 658 5.55 24.70 -50.09
CA GLY A 658 4.74 23.91 -51.01
C GLY A 658 5.18 24.03 -52.47
N ASP A 659 6.49 24.13 -52.73
CA ASP A 659 7.07 24.25 -54.08
C ASP A 659 7.90 23.06 -54.60
N ILE A 660 7.82 21.93 -53.88
CA ILE A 660 8.33 20.57 -54.15
C ILE A 660 9.82 20.31 -53.88
N TYR A 661 10.54 21.25 -53.27
CA TYR A 661 11.92 21.06 -52.81
C TYR A 661 11.96 21.13 -51.29
N THR A 662 12.81 20.32 -50.64
CA THR A 662 12.82 20.29 -49.17
C THR A 662 13.50 21.50 -48.56
N ASP A 663 13.14 21.84 -47.32
CA ASP A 663 13.66 23.03 -46.64
C ASP A 663 15.20 22.97 -46.45
N TYR A 664 15.73 21.79 -46.13
CA TYR A 664 17.15 21.44 -46.14
C TYR A 664 17.79 21.75 -47.49
N ASP A 665 17.16 21.29 -48.57
CA ASP A 665 17.74 21.37 -49.90
C ASP A 665 17.78 22.82 -50.39
N GLU A 666 16.75 23.60 -50.08
CA GLU A 666 16.67 25.04 -50.27
C GLU A 666 17.76 25.79 -49.48
N VAL A 667 17.90 25.50 -48.19
CA VAL A 667 18.93 26.08 -47.31
C VAL A 667 20.35 25.78 -47.81
N ASN A 668 20.59 24.54 -48.25
CA ASN A 668 21.90 24.06 -48.71
C ASN A 668 22.28 24.62 -50.09
N ASN A 669 21.32 24.74 -51.02
CA ASN A 669 21.53 25.33 -52.34
C ASN A 669 21.46 26.87 -52.34
N GLY A 670 20.87 27.47 -51.31
CA GLY A 670 20.86 28.91 -51.05
C GLY A 670 19.68 29.66 -51.67
N SER A 671 18.53 28.99 -51.78
CA SER A 671 17.20 29.59 -51.97
C SER A 671 16.58 29.98 -50.61
N ASP A 672 15.26 30.01 -50.46
CA ASP A 672 14.55 30.65 -49.33
C ASP A 672 13.28 29.84 -49.01
N PRO A 673 13.30 28.90 -48.03
CA PRO A 673 12.29 27.86 -47.73
C PRO A 673 10.93 28.37 -47.21
N LEU A 674 10.56 29.58 -47.61
CA LEU A 674 9.38 30.33 -47.19
C LEU A 674 8.82 31.17 -48.37
N ASN A 675 9.23 30.87 -49.61
CA ASN A 675 9.00 31.64 -50.82
C ASN A 675 8.92 30.76 -52.10
N PRO A 676 7.71 30.24 -52.46
CA PRO A 676 7.45 29.19 -53.47
C PRO A 676 7.65 29.66 -54.92
N SER A 677 8.85 30.13 -55.22
CA SER A 677 9.22 30.96 -56.38
C SER A 677 10.72 31.27 -56.47
N ASP A 678 11.55 30.88 -55.49
CA ASP A 678 13.02 31.03 -55.53
C ASP A 678 13.76 29.68 -55.62
N THR A 679 13.06 28.62 -56.08
CA THR A 679 13.51 27.22 -56.25
C THR A 679 15.00 27.02 -56.58
N PRO A 680 15.61 25.91 -56.15
CA PRO A 680 16.89 25.44 -56.66
C PRO A 680 16.85 25.09 -58.16
N VAL A 681 17.95 24.52 -58.67
CA VAL A 681 18.09 24.13 -60.09
C VAL A 681 17.87 22.62 -60.21
N ASP A 682 16.99 22.25 -61.13
CA ASP A 682 16.56 20.89 -61.45
C ASP A 682 16.57 20.73 -62.98
N THR A 683 17.08 19.60 -63.49
CA THR A 683 17.37 19.39 -64.92
C THR A 683 16.32 18.55 -65.67
N ASP A 684 15.68 17.59 -65.02
CA ASP A 684 14.75 16.58 -65.55
C ASP A 684 13.31 16.70 -65.04
N ASN A 685 13.13 17.41 -63.91
CA ASN A 685 11.86 17.87 -63.35
C ASN A 685 11.08 16.72 -62.69
N ASP A 686 11.77 15.93 -61.84
CA ASP A 686 11.20 14.90 -60.96
C ASP A 686 10.84 15.43 -59.56
N GLY A 687 11.56 16.44 -59.07
CA GLY A 687 11.39 17.02 -57.73
C GLY A 687 12.69 17.20 -56.96
N LEU A 688 13.80 16.58 -57.40
CA LEU A 688 15.11 16.78 -56.77
C LEU A 688 15.93 17.86 -57.47
N SER A 689 16.83 18.50 -56.74
CA SER A 689 17.75 19.48 -57.31
C SER A 689 19.04 18.85 -57.84
N ASP A 690 19.62 19.39 -58.93
CA ASP A 690 20.95 19.10 -59.48
C ASP A 690 22.03 19.01 -58.37
N GLY A 691 21.82 19.76 -57.28
CA GLY A 691 22.66 19.81 -56.10
C GLY A 691 22.47 18.61 -55.17
N TYR A 692 21.23 18.30 -54.81
CA TYR A 692 20.86 17.18 -53.93
C TYR A 692 21.12 15.82 -54.56
N GLU A 693 20.76 15.65 -55.83
CA GLU A 693 21.03 14.43 -56.57
C GLU A 693 22.53 14.08 -56.58
N SER A 694 23.38 15.10 -56.69
CA SER A 694 24.84 14.94 -56.60
C SER A 694 25.35 14.63 -55.18
N ILE A 695 24.52 14.76 -54.15
CA ILE A 695 24.78 14.37 -52.75
C ILE A 695 24.32 12.94 -52.52
N ILE A 696 23.04 12.61 -52.79
CA ILE A 696 22.46 11.29 -52.53
C ILE A 696 22.97 10.22 -53.51
N GLY A 697 23.22 10.58 -54.77
CA GLY A 697 23.89 9.73 -55.75
C GLY A 697 23.09 9.40 -57.01
N THR A 698 21.86 9.89 -57.09
CA THR A 698 20.99 9.89 -58.28
C THR A 698 21.59 10.70 -59.44
N ASN A 699 20.88 10.77 -60.56
CA ASN A 699 21.42 11.24 -61.83
C ASN A 699 20.64 12.42 -62.42
N PRO A 700 21.21 13.66 -62.43
CA PRO A 700 20.62 14.92 -62.97
C PRO A 700 20.31 14.96 -64.48
N SER A 701 19.75 13.89 -64.99
CA SER A 701 19.23 13.66 -66.34
C SER A 701 18.42 12.35 -66.50
N SER A 702 18.06 11.67 -65.40
CA SER A 702 17.14 10.52 -65.30
C SER A 702 16.22 10.73 -64.10
N ASN A 703 14.95 10.97 -64.39
CA ASN A 703 13.85 11.19 -63.44
C ASN A 703 13.37 9.93 -62.69
N ASP A 704 14.22 8.91 -62.68
CA ASP A 704 13.97 7.48 -62.43
C ASP A 704 15.39 6.87 -62.59
N SER A 705 16.05 6.57 -61.48
CA SER A 705 17.48 6.23 -61.41
C SER A 705 17.77 4.73 -61.35
N ASP A 706 16.89 3.96 -60.71
CA ASP A 706 16.96 2.51 -60.49
C ASP A 706 16.08 1.72 -61.52
N SER A 707 14.96 2.31 -61.95
CA SER A 707 13.95 1.86 -62.90
C SER A 707 12.92 0.83 -62.44
N ASP A 708 12.38 1.01 -61.23
CA ASP A 708 11.20 0.31 -60.70
C ASP A 708 9.86 0.79 -61.34
N GLY A 709 9.64 2.10 -61.45
CA GLY A 709 8.36 2.72 -61.79
C GLY A 709 7.99 4.02 -61.07
N LEU A 710 8.69 4.40 -59.98
CA LEU A 710 8.56 5.70 -59.32
C LEU A 710 9.51 6.75 -59.95
N LEU A 711 9.62 7.92 -59.32
CA LEU A 711 10.50 9.02 -59.73
C LEU A 711 11.38 9.39 -58.53
N ASP A 712 12.67 9.69 -58.75
CA ASP A 712 13.62 9.95 -57.64
C ASP A 712 13.11 11.00 -56.61
N GLY A 713 12.34 11.99 -57.08
CA GLY A 713 11.68 13.00 -56.23
C GLY A 713 10.35 12.57 -55.60
N GLU A 714 9.58 11.66 -56.22
CA GLU A 714 8.40 11.05 -55.59
C GLU A 714 8.85 10.05 -54.50
N GLU A 715 9.85 9.22 -54.80
CA GLU A 715 10.50 8.31 -53.85
C GLU A 715 11.00 9.07 -52.62
N PHE A 716 11.88 10.06 -52.80
CA PHE A 716 12.47 10.78 -51.68
C PHE A 716 11.46 11.66 -50.90
N VAL A 717 10.61 12.44 -51.57
CA VAL A 717 9.77 13.47 -50.92
C VAL A 717 8.39 12.94 -50.50
N VAL A 718 7.85 11.90 -51.18
CA VAL A 718 6.48 11.42 -50.95
C VAL A 718 6.44 10.06 -50.26
N TYR A 719 7.36 9.15 -50.59
CA TYR A 719 7.38 7.77 -50.08
C TYR A 719 8.53 7.47 -49.11
N SER A 720 9.54 8.36 -49.04
CA SER A 720 10.78 8.20 -48.26
C SER A 720 11.62 6.95 -48.59
N THR A 721 11.42 6.35 -49.77
CA THR A 721 12.21 5.21 -50.30
C THR A 721 13.59 5.65 -50.81
N ASP A 722 14.52 4.71 -51.09
CA ASP A 722 15.85 5.04 -51.64
C ASP A 722 15.83 5.04 -53.18
N PRO A 723 15.97 6.20 -53.88
CA PRO A 723 15.96 6.30 -55.34
C PRO A 723 17.06 5.55 -56.12
N LEU A 724 17.81 4.68 -55.45
CA LEU A 724 18.88 3.86 -55.98
C LEU A 724 18.69 2.36 -55.73
N ASP A 725 17.65 1.96 -54.99
CA ASP A 725 17.21 0.57 -54.79
C ASP A 725 15.73 0.43 -55.17
N SER A 726 15.36 -0.69 -55.77
CA SER A 726 14.06 -0.87 -56.43
C SER A 726 13.03 -1.64 -55.59
N ASP A 727 13.37 -1.86 -54.32
CA ASP A 727 12.93 -2.92 -53.39
C ASP A 727 13.49 -2.48 -52.03
N SER A 728 12.93 -1.39 -51.47
CA SER A 728 13.54 -0.60 -50.38
C SER A 728 13.53 -1.30 -49.00
N ASP A 729 12.62 -2.25 -48.80
CA ASP A 729 12.45 -3.06 -47.59
C ASP A 729 13.04 -4.49 -47.69
N ASP A 730 13.53 -4.89 -48.87
CA ASP A 730 14.04 -6.23 -49.23
C ASP A 730 12.94 -7.36 -49.27
N ASP A 731 11.64 -7.04 -49.40
CA ASP A 731 10.53 -8.04 -49.39
C ASP A 731 10.36 -8.83 -50.71
N LEU A 732 10.94 -8.36 -51.83
CA LEU A 732 10.88 -8.88 -53.22
C LEU A 732 9.69 -8.41 -54.09
N LEU A 733 8.80 -7.58 -53.56
CA LEU A 733 7.95 -6.66 -54.31
C LEU A 733 8.85 -5.51 -54.84
N LEU A 734 8.27 -4.44 -55.36
CA LEU A 734 9.04 -3.28 -55.82
C LEU A 734 8.26 -2.05 -55.41
N ASP A 735 8.91 -1.00 -54.93
CA ASP A 735 8.30 0.22 -54.42
C ASP A 735 7.21 0.77 -55.37
N GLY A 736 7.52 0.78 -56.67
CA GLY A 736 6.61 1.18 -57.74
C GLY A 736 5.57 0.14 -58.17
N GLU A 737 5.72 -1.15 -57.87
CA GLU A 737 4.61 -2.11 -57.99
C GLU A 737 3.64 -2.00 -56.81
N GLU A 738 4.14 -1.77 -55.61
CA GLU A 738 3.39 -1.54 -54.37
C GLU A 738 2.48 -0.33 -54.47
N VAL A 739 3.09 0.87 -54.51
CA VAL A 739 2.41 2.17 -54.56
C VAL A 739 1.39 2.25 -55.72
N ASN A 740 1.67 1.62 -56.86
CA ASN A 740 0.81 1.72 -58.05
C ASN A 740 -0.23 0.59 -58.20
N ASN A 741 -0.04 -0.59 -57.59
CA ASN A 741 -0.94 -1.74 -57.80
C ASN A 741 -1.56 -2.31 -56.52
N TYR A 742 -0.79 -2.42 -55.44
CA TYR A 742 -1.21 -3.12 -54.21
C TYR A 742 -1.68 -2.13 -53.12
N LEU A 743 -1.06 -0.95 -53.05
CA LEU A 743 -1.29 0.11 -52.06
C LEU A 743 -0.73 -0.20 -50.66
N THR A 744 0.29 -1.07 -50.60
CA THR A 744 1.20 -1.35 -49.49
C THR A 744 2.16 -0.18 -49.22
N ASP A 745 2.89 -0.21 -48.10
CA ASP A 745 3.92 0.78 -47.73
C ASP A 745 5.33 0.27 -48.13
N PRO A 746 5.99 0.86 -49.14
CA PRO A 746 7.26 0.37 -49.70
C PRO A 746 8.51 0.56 -48.79
N LEU A 747 8.28 0.75 -47.50
CA LEU A 747 9.28 0.82 -46.44
C LEU A 747 9.04 -0.22 -45.34
N ASP A 748 7.95 -0.98 -45.42
CA ASP A 748 7.53 -1.95 -44.43
C ASP A 748 7.16 -3.27 -45.14
N PRO A 749 7.96 -4.34 -44.98
CA PRO A 749 7.80 -5.56 -45.76
C PRO A 749 6.54 -6.36 -45.39
N ASP A 750 5.74 -5.88 -44.44
CA ASP A 750 4.60 -6.48 -43.76
C ASP A 750 3.64 -5.32 -43.42
N SER A 751 2.83 -4.90 -44.40
CA SER A 751 2.11 -3.62 -44.39
C SER A 751 0.97 -3.52 -43.37
N ASP A 752 0.56 -4.64 -42.75
CA ASP A 752 -0.52 -4.70 -41.76
C ASP A 752 -0.13 -5.35 -40.41
N ASP A 753 1.19 -5.51 -40.18
CA ASP A 753 1.85 -6.00 -38.95
C ASP A 753 1.45 -7.46 -38.56
N ASP A 754 1.06 -8.32 -39.52
CA ASP A 754 0.58 -9.70 -39.28
C ASP A 754 1.70 -10.76 -39.16
N LEU A 755 2.92 -10.47 -39.65
CA LEU A 755 4.10 -11.36 -39.76
C LEU A 755 4.19 -12.24 -41.03
N ILE A 756 3.41 -11.95 -42.07
CA ILE A 756 3.55 -12.48 -43.44
C ILE A 756 4.00 -11.34 -44.36
N ASP A 757 5.16 -11.49 -45.00
CA ASP A 757 5.68 -10.44 -45.90
C ASP A 757 4.71 -10.18 -47.10
N ASP A 758 4.45 -8.93 -47.49
CA ASP A 758 3.46 -8.51 -48.51
C ASP A 758 3.59 -9.28 -49.83
N TRP A 759 4.82 -9.52 -50.27
CA TRP A 759 5.15 -10.33 -51.44
C TRP A 759 4.61 -11.77 -51.36
N GLU A 760 4.65 -12.40 -50.19
CA GLU A 760 4.28 -13.80 -49.96
C GLU A 760 2.76 -14.00 -50.16
N GLU A 761 1.96 -13.07 -49.66
CA GLU A 761 0.50 -13.03 -49.81
C GLU A 761 0.06 -12.86 -51.27
N VAL A 762 0.60 -11.84 -51.96
CA VAL A 762 0.20 -11.54 -53.34
C VAL A 762 0.65 -12.60 -54.34
N ASN A 763 1.67 -13.42 -54.01
CA ASN A 763 2.25 -14.43 -54.90
C ASN A 763 1.86 -15.90 -54.62
N LEU A 764 1.00 -16.15 -53.62
CA LEU A 764 0.59 -17.48 -53.13
C LEU A 764 1.73 -18.16 -52.37
N GLY A 765 1.70 -18.00 -51.05
CA GLY A 765 2.82 -18.25 -50.15
C GLY A 765 3.19 -19.71 -49.89
N SER A 766 4.02 -19.89 -48.87
CA SER A 766 4.57 -21.17 -48.41
C SER A 766 3.50 -22.08 -47.76
N ASP A 767 2.51 -21.44 -47.16
CA ASP A 767 1.24 -21.91 -46.61
C ASP A 767 0.29 -22.39 -47.73
N GLY A 768 0.08 -21.57 -48.77
CA GLY A 768 -0.71 -21.85 -49.96
C GLY A 768 -1.97 -21.00 -50.17
N TYR A 769 -2.23 -19.99 -49.33
CA TYR A 769 -3.37 -19.09 -49.42
C TYR A 769 -3.03 -17.79 -50.19
N HIS A 770 -3.99 -16.86 -50.22
CA HIS A 770 -3.91 -15.54 -50.86
C HIS A 770 -4.74 -14.59 -49.99
N THR A 771 -4.08 -14.03 -49.01
CA THR A 771 -4.54 -13.04 -48.03
C THR A 771 -4.42 -11.62 -48.63
N ASN A 772 -4.69 -10.59 -47.83
CA ASN A 772 -4.70 -9.21 -48.28
C ASN A 772 -3.68 -8.37 -47.48
N PRO A 773 -2.58 -7.87 -48.11
CA PRO A 773 -1.42 -7.22 -47.46
C PRO A 773 -1.69 -5.80 -46.94
N ASN A 774 -2.85 -5.60 -46.31
CA ASN A 774 -3.44 -4.32 -45.93
C ASN A 774 -4.60 -4.52 -44.92
N ASP A 775 -4.86 -5.75 -44.47
CA ASP A 775 -5.97 -6.20 -43.62
C ASP A 775 -5.58 -7.55 -42.96
N SER A 776 -4.84 -7.49 -41.85
CA SER A 776 -4.21 -8.63 -41.13
C SER A 776 -5.16 -9.71 -40.56
N ASP A 777 -6.44 -9.64 -40.91
CA ASP A 777 -7.54 -10.55 -40.58
C ASP A 777 -8.44 -10.61 -41.84
N THR A 778 -8.00 -11.38 -42.85
CA THR A 778 -8.51 -11.30 -44.24
C THR A 778 -10.01 -11.61 -44.35
N ASP A 779 -10.57 -12.42 -43.44
CA ASP A 779 -11.99 -12.77 -43.42
C ASP A 779 -12.82 -12.09 -42.31
N SER A 780 -12.17 -11.39 -41.39
CA SER A 780 -12.75 -10.61 -40.29
C SER A 780 -13.39 -11.45 -39.17
N ASP A 781 -12.80 -12.60 -38.87
CA ASP A 781 -13.13 -13.51 -37.76
C ASP A 781 -12.55 -13.02 -36.41
N GLY A 782 -11.36 -12.39 -36.43
CA GLY A 782 -10.64 -11.93 -35.24
C GLY A 782 -9.41 -12.73 -34.82
N LEU A 783 -9.00 -13.74 -35.59
CA LEU A 783 -7.61 -14.22 -35.68
C LEU A 783 -6.82 -13.39 -36.71
N ASP A 784 -5.49 -13.50 -36.68
CA ASP A 784 -4.61 -12.93 -37.71
C ASP A 784 -4.14 -14.02 -38.69
N ASP A 785 -3.96 -13.66 -39.96
CA ASP A 785 -3.71 -14.63 -41.04
C ASP A 785 -2.44 -15.48 -40.77
N TYR A 786 -1.47 -14.92 -40.04
CA TYR A 786 -0.30 -15.63 -39.52
C TYR A 786 -0.61 -16.70 -38.46
N GLU A 787 -1.38 -16.42 -37.39
CA GLU A 787 -1.75 -17.41 -36.36
C GLU A 787 -2.63 -18.52 -36.97
N GLU A 788 -3.39 -18.23 -38.04
CA GLU A 788 -4.17 -19.23 -38.77
C GLU A 788 -3.30 -20.17 -39.62
N THR A 789 -2.24 -19.64 -40.24
CA THR A 789 -1.33 -20.39 -41.12
C THR A 789 -0.13 -21.03 -40.39
N THR A 790 0.19 -20.57 -39.19
CA THR A 790 1.29 -21.05 -38.34
C THR A 790 0.75 -21.65 -37.05
N LEU A 791 1.29 -22.79 -36.60
CA LEU A 791 0.82 -23.46 -35.37
C LEU A 791 0.99 -22.57 -34.12
N GLY A 792 -0.12 -21.93 -33.74
CA GLY A 792 -0.22 -20.90 -32.72
C GLY A 792 -0.20 -21.37 -31.28
N SER A 793 -0.82 -20.58 -30.41
CA SER A 793 -0.87 -20.81 -28.97
C SER A 793 -1.84 -21.92 -28.54
N ASP A 794 -2.92 -22.13 -29.30
CA ASP A 794 -3.86 -23.25 -29.16
C ASP A 794 -3.31 -24.56 -29.75
N GLY A 795 -2.54 -24.47 -30.84
CA GLY A 795 -1.97 -25.59 -31.59
C GLY A 795 -2.85 -26.11 -32.73
N HIS A 796 -3.82 -25.32 -33.20
CA HIS A 796 -4.67 -25.59 -34.36
C HIS A 796 -4.15 -24.81 -35.59
N LEU A 797 -4.79 -25.02 -36.74
CA LEU A 797 -4.54 -24.32 -38.01
C LEU A 797 -5.88 -24.24 -38.73
N THR A 798 -6.15 -23.11 -39.36
CA THR A 798 -7.46 -22.75 -39.94
C THR A 798 -7.28 -22.32 -41.40
N ASP A 799 -8.29 -21.74 -42.03
CA ASP A 799 -8.21 -21.19 -43.39
C ASP A 799 -8.45 -19.68 -43.28
N PRO A 800 -7.41 -18.80 -43.46
CA PRO A 800 -7.50 -17.34 -43.28
C PRO A 800 -8.34 -16.64 -44.37
N THR A 801 -9.28 -17.37 -44.95
CA THR A 801 -10.23 -16.90 -45.95
C THR A 801 -11.65 -17.44 -45.71
N ASP A 802 -11.89 -18.16 -44.59
CA ASP A 802 -13.16 -18.79 -44.21
C ASP A 802 -13.36 -18.88 -42.67
N SER A 803 -13.84 -17.78 -42.07
CA SER A 803 -14.22 -17.46 -40.67
C SER A 803 -15.03 -18.48 -39.82
N ASP A 804 -15.18 -19.73 -40.23
CA ASP A 804 -15.92 -20.82 -39.60
C ASP A 804 -15.39 -22.12 -40.24
N SER A 805 -14.21 -22.56 -39.81
CA SER A 805 -13.39 -23.60 -40.47
C SER A 805 -14.09 -24.97 -40.60
N ASP A 806 -15.16 -25.23 -39.85
CA ASP A 806 -15.86 -26.52 -39.85
C ASP A 806 -17.40 -26.50 -40.10
N ASP A 807 -17.97 -25.32 -40.37
CA ASP A 807 -19.40 -25.03 -40.63
C ASP A 807 -20.33 -25.24 -39.38
N ASP A 808 -19.88 -25.10 -38.13
CA ASP A 808 -20.75 -25.24 -36.91
C ASP A 808 -21.49 -23.97 -36.44
N THR A 809 -21.09 -22.79 -36.92
CA THR A 809 -21.58 -21.44 -36.57
C THR A 809 -20.97 -20.78 -35.33
N LEU A 810 -20.00 -21.40 -34.67
CA LEU A 810 -18.94 -20.73 -33.92
C LEU A 810 -17.83 -20.35 -34.93
N ASN A 811 -17.18 -19.22 -34.71
CA ASN A 811 -16.03 -18.81 -35.53
C ASN A 811 -14.73 -19.11 -34.78
N ASP A 812 -13.66 -19.34 -35.54
CA ASP A 812 -12.38 -19.87 -35.08
C ASP A 812 -11.80 -19.05 -33.90
N SER A 813 -11.93 -17.71 -33.89
CA SER A 813 -11.51 -16.87 -32.76
C SER A 813 -12.34 -17.06 -31.47
N LEU A 814 -13.64 -17.38 -31.59
CA LEU A 814 -14.47 -17.76 -30.45
C LEU A 814 -14.14 -19.17 -29.98
N GLU A 815 -13.81 -20.09 -30.87
CA GLU A 815 -13.39 -21.44 -30.51
C GLU A 815 -12.11 -21.44 -29.70
N GLN A 816 -11.11 -20.65 -30.11
CA GLN A 816 -9.92 -20.38 -29.30
C GLN A 816 -10.28 -19.81 -27.92
N THR A 817 -11.30 -18.94 -27.85
CA THR A 817 -11.78 -18.33 -26.60
C THR A 817 -12.46 -19.33 -25.66
N TYR A 818 -13.23 -20.28 -26.20
CA TYR A 818 -13.90 -21.34 -25.42
C TYR A 818 -13.03 -22.57 -25.18
N GLY A 819 -11.95 -22.74 -25.96
CA GLY A 819 -10.98 -23.83 -25.88
C GLY A 819 -11.34 -25.08 -26.71
N THR A 820 -12.26 -24.93 -27.66
CA THR A 820 -12.72 -25.99 -28.58
C THR A 820 -11.74 -26.18 -29.75
N ASP A 821 -11.91 -27.23 -30.56
CA ASP A 821 -11.08 -27.51 -31.73
C ASP A 821 -11.74 -26.93 -33.00
N PRO A 822 -11.24 -25.83 -33.61
CA PRO A 822 -11.86 -25.16 -34.77
C PRO A 822 -11.83 -25.96 -36.08
N ASN A 823 -11.64 -27.26 -35.99
CA ASN A 823 -11.75 -28.21 -37.09
C ASN A 823 -12.73 -29.36 -36.72
N SER A 824 -13.51 -29.23 -35.63
CA SER A 824 -14.34 -30.30 -35.05
C SER A 824 -15.52 -29.85 -34.17
N ASN A 825 -16.68 -29.63 -34.81
CA ASN A 825 -18.02 -29.26 -34.31
C ASN A 825 -18.72 -30.12 -33.24
N ASP A 826 -17.96 -30.87 -32.45
CA ASP A 826 -18.36 -31.80 -31.38
C ASP A 826 -17.01 -32.22 -30.73
N THR A 827 -16.38 -31.31 -29.97
CA THR A 827 -14.97 -31.40 -29.53
C THR A 827 -14.69 -32.63 -28.66
N GLU A 828 -15.56 -32.96 -27.71
CA GLU A 828 -15.45 -34.18 -26.88
C GLU A 828 -16.15 -35.40 -27.49
N THR A 829 -16.87 -35.24 -28.60
CA THR A 829 -17.52 -36.30 -29.40
C THR A 829 -18.69 -36.99 -28.69
N ASP A 830 -19.46 -36.25 -27.88
CA ASP A 830 -20.62 -36.76 -27.15
C ASP A 830 -21.92 -36.73 -27.98
N GLY A 831 -21.96 -35.86 -29.00
CA GLY A 831 -23.06 -35.73 -29.96
C GLY A 831 -23.90 -34.45 -29.83
N MET A 832 -23.47 -33.51 -28.99
CA MET A 832 -23.93 -32.12 -28.94
C MET A 832 -22.85 -31.24 -29.62
N PRO A 833 -23.21 -30.24 -30.44
CA PRO A 833 -22.21 -29.32 -31.03
C PRO A 833 -21.81 -28.21 -30.06
N ASP A 834 -20.53 -27.85 -30.12
CA ASP A 834 -19.86 -26.82 -29.33
C ASP A 834 -20.64 -25.49 -29.33
N ALA A 835 -21.02 -24.98 -30.53
CA ALA A 835 -21.84 -23.77 -30.65
C ALA A 835 -23.21 -23.87 -29.94
N TRP A 836 -23.81 -25.06 -29.93
CA TRP A 836 -25.10 -25.29 -29.27
C TRP A 836 -24.94 -25.37 -27.75
N GLU A 837 -23.91 -26.04 -27.25
CA GLU A 837 -23.63 -26.13 -25.81
C GLU A 837 -23.34 -24.77 -25.20
N ILE A 838 -22.49 -23.96 -25.85
CA ILE A 838 -22.19 -22.59 -25.43
C ILE A 838 -23.48 -21.74 -25.41
N ALA A 839 -24.33 -21.87 -26.43
CA ALA A 839 -25.61 -21.14 -26.49
C ALA A 839 -26.57 -21.53 -25.36
N ASN A 840 -26.48 -22.75 -24.82
CA ASN A 840 -27.30 -23.27 -23.73
C ASN A 840 -26.57 -23.32 -22.36
N SER A 841 -25.39 -22.69 -22.26
CA SER A 841 -24.58 -22.62 -21.04
C SER A 841 -24.15 -23.99 -20.48
N LEU A 842 -23.82 -24.92 -21.36
CA LEU A 842 -23.15 -26.20 -21.06
C LEU A 842 -21.62 -26.07 -21.22
N ASP A 843 -20.87 -27.16 -21.04
CA ASP A 843 -19.39 -27.19 -21.02
C ASP A 843 -18.84 -28.00 -22.22
N PRO A 844 -18.53 -27.35 -23.37
CA PRO A 844 -18.16 -27.99 -24.66
C PRO A 844 -16.73 -28.56 -24.67
N LEU A 845 -16.30 -29.08 -23.51
CA LEU A 845 -15.03 -29.75 -23.29
C LEU A 845 -15.20 -31.01 -22.41
N LEU A 846 -16.45 -31.39 -22.12
CA LEU A 846 -16.80 -32.41 -21.13
C LEU A 846 -18.10 -33.12 -21.50
N ASP A 847 -18.05 -34.45 -21.71
CA ASP A 847 -19.21 -35.34 -21.89
C ASP A 847 -20.21 -35.19 -20.74
N ASP A 848 -21.17 -34.29 -20.94
CA ASP A 848 -22.23 -33.89 -20.01
C ASP A 848 -23.62 -34.24 -20.56
N SER A 849 -23.71 -34.78 -21.78
CA SER A 849 -24.88 -35.36 -22.47
C SER A 849 -25.91 -36.12 -21.61
N SER A 850 -25.47 -36.67 -20.47
CA SER A 850 -26.28 -37.49 -19.55
C SER A 850 -26.64 -36.80 -18.23
N LEU A 851 -26.40 -35.50 -18.12
CA LEU A 851 -26.90 -34.63 -17.06
C LEU A 851 -28.30 -34.12 -17.41
N ASP A 852 -29.08 -33.89 -16.36
CA ASP A 852 -30.43 -33.34 -16.34
C ASP A 852 -30.30 -32.07 -15.48
N SER A 853 -30.20 -30.92 -16.13
CA SER A 853 -29.67 -29.69 -15.53
C SER A 853 -30.74 -28.87 -14.80
N ASP A 854 -31.98 -28.90 -15.31
CA ASP A 854 -33.14 -28.22 -14.74
C ASP A 854 -34.07 -29.13 -13.89
N LEU A 855 -33.82 -30.45 -13.92
CA LEU A 855 -34.49 -31.50 -13.15
C LEU A 855 -35.92 -31.83 -13.62
N ASP A 856 -36.17 -31.73 -14.92
CA ASP A 856 -37.45 -32.01 -15.55
C ASP A 856 -37.63 -33.48 -15.96
N GLY A 857 -36.53 -34.19 -16.22
CA GLY A 857 -36.50 -35.60 -16.63
C GLY A 857 -35.83 -35.88 -17.97
N LEU A 858 -35.46 -34.86 -18.76
CA LEU A 858 -34.65 -34.97 -19.97
C LEU A 858 -33.16 -34.82 -19.65
N ASP A 859 -32.32 -35.46 -20.45
CA ASP A 859 -30.87 -35.22 -20.41
C ASP A 859 -30.45 -34.24 -21.52
N ASN A 860 -29.32 -33.54 -21.34
CA ASN A 860 -28.84 -32.50 -22.25
C ASN A 860 -28.83 -32.95 -23.75
N LEU A 861 -28.54 -34.23 -24.00
CA LEU A 861 -28.55 -34.79 -25.36
C LEU A 861 -29.97 -35.06 -25.90
N LEU A 862 -30.95 -35.40 -25.06
CA LEU A 862 -32.37 -35.42 -25.44
C LEU A 862 -32.91 -34.01 -25.66
N GLU A 863 -32.53 -33.05 -24.81
CA GLU A 863 -32.83 -31.63 -24.98
C GLU A 863 -32.43 -31.12 -26.37
N TYR A 864 -31.16 -31.33 -26.75
CA TYR A 864 -30.67 -31.03 -28.10
C TYR A 864 -31.49 -31.70 -29.21
N GLN A 865 -31.81 -32.99 -29.07
CA GLN A 865 -32.58 -33.75 -30.06
C GLN A 865 -34.04 -33.27 -30.20
N HIS A 866 -34.60 -32.68 -29.14
CA HIS A 866 -35.97 -32.18 -29.08
C HIS A 866 -36.09 -30.67 -29.32
N ASN A 867 -34.98 -29.93 -29.26
CA ASN A 867 -34.86 -28.46 -29.42
C ASN A 867 -35.49 -27.69 -28.25
N THR A 868 -35.40 -28.25 -27.05
CA THR A 868 -35.75 -27.65 -25.75
C THR A 868 -34.52 -26.98 -25.11
N ASP A 869 -34.72 -26.21 -24.04
CA ASP A 869 -33.69 -25.43 -23.33
C ASP A 869 -33.27 -26.16 -22.03
N PRO A 870 -32.06 -26.77 -21.95
CA PRO A 870 -31.66 -27.62 -20.83
C PRO A 870 -31.54 -26.90 -19.48
N GLN A 871 -31.66 -25.57 -19.46
CA GLN A 871 -31.66 -24.75 -18.25
C GLN A 871 -33.08 -24.31 -17.83
N ASN A 872 -34.13 -24.71 -18.57
CA ASN A 872 -35.48 -24.23 -18.40
C ASN A 872 -36.55 -25.32 -18.64
N ASN A 873 -37.01 -25.86 -17.51
CA ASN A 873 -37.90 -27.03 -17.36
C ASN A 873 -39.36 -26.85 -17.86
N ASP A 874 -39.62 -25.95 -18.80
CA ASP A 874 -40.90 -25.54 -19.40
C ASP A 874 -40.55 -24.55 -20.55
N THR A 875 -40.05 -25.08 -21.68
CA THR A 875 -39.47 -24.28 -22.78
C THR A 875 -40.48 -23.29 -23.36
N ASP A 876 -41.73 -23.69 -23.54
CA ASP A 876 -42.74 -22.82 -24.15
C ASP A 876 -43.56 -21.95 -23.16
N ASN A 877 -43.39 -22.19 -21.85
CA ASN A 877 -43.96 -21.47 -20.72
C ASN A 877 -45.50 -21.66 -20.56
N ASP A 878 -46.00 -22.89 -20.73
CA ASP A 878 -47.43 -23.24 -20.55
C ASP A 878 -47.81 -23.88 -19.22
N LEU A 879 -46.81 -24.11 -18.35
CA LEU A 879 -46.86 -24.70 -17.00
C LEU A 879 -46.81 -26.23 -16.96
N ILE A 880 -46.46 -26.89 -18.05
CA ILE A 880 -46.12 -28.32 -18.11
C ILE A 880 -44.60 -28.45 -18.39
N PRO A 881 -43.87 -29.38 -17.73
CA PRO A 881 -42.45 -29.58 -18.04
C PRO A 881 -42.21 -30.40 -19.31
N ASP A 882 -41.13 -30.06 -20.03
CA ASP A 882 -40.80 -30.60 -21.34
C ASP A 882 -40.64 -32.13 -21.33
N GLY A 883 -39.99 -32.66 -20.29
CA GLY A 883 -39.81 -34.09 -20.03
C GLY A 883 -41.10 -34.81 -19.74
N TRP A 884 -42.06 -34.16 -19.08
CA TRP A 884 -43.41 -34.74 -18.92
C TRP A 884 -44.16 -34.73 -20.24
N GLU A 885 -44.05 -33.66 -21.03
CA GLU A 885 -44.68 -33.59 -22.35
C GLU A 885 -44.16 -34.67 -23.30
N ILE A 886 -42.84 -34.86 -23.37
CA ILE A 886 -42.22 -35.87 -24.24
C ILE A 886 -42.62 -37.29 -23.81
N ASP A 887 -42.64 -37.60 -22.51
CA ASP A 887 -43.07 -38.92 -22.01
C ASP A 887 -44.56 -39.20 -22.31
N ASN A 888 -45.41 -38.16 -22.36
CA ASN A 888 -46.85 -38.27 -22.64
C ASN A 888 -47.24 -37.98 -24.10
N GLY A 889 -46.27 -37.66 -24.96
CA GLY A 889 -46.46 -37.46 -26.40
C GLY A 889 -47.06 -36.10 -26.81
N LEU A 890 -46.92 -35.09 -25.96
CA LEU A 890 -47.22 -33.68 -26.25
C LEU A 890 -46.02 -33.02 -26.97
N ASN A 891 -45.95 -31.69 -27.02
CA ASN A 891 -44.96 -30.98 -27.81
C ASN A 891 -44.46 -29.72 -27.08
N PRO A 892 -43.27 -29.76 -26.44
CA PRO A 892 -42.75 -28.72 -25.53
C PRO A 892 -42.34 -27.39 -26.17
N LEU A 893 -42.81 -27.15 -27.40
CA LEU A 893 -42.61 -25.96 -28.21
C LEU A 893 -43.96 -25.39 -28.69
N ASN A 894 -45.08 -25.77 -28.06
CA ASN A 894 -46.46 -25.41 -28.40
C ASN A 894 -47.36 -25.13 -27.18
N ILE A 895 -47.18 -23.93 -26.61
CA ILE A 895 -47.94 -23.26 -25.53
C ILE A 895 -49.49 -23.24 -25.60
N THR A 896 -50.08 -23.95 -26.56
CA THR A 896 -51.53 -24.07 -26.73
C THR A 896 -52.07 -25.47 -26.43
N ASP A 897 -51.24 -26.51 -26.34
CA ASP A 897 -51.74 -27.86 -26.06
C ASP A 897 -51.87 -28.21 -24.56
N ALA A 898 -51.29 -27.48 -23.59
CA ALA A 898 -51.75 -27.53 -22.18
C ALA A 898 -53.27 -27.37 -21.98
N GLY A 899 -53.91 -26.65 -22.92
CA GLY A 899 -55.35 -26.38 -22.94
C GLY A 899 -56.17 -27.31 -23.83
N ASP A 900 -55.55 -28.28 -24.51
CA ASP A 900 -56.24 -29.34 -25.25
C ASP A 900 -56.65 -30.50 -24.31
N ASP A 901 -57.57 -31.33 -24.81
CA ASP A 901 -58.34 -32.39 -24.12
C ASP A 901 -58.37 -33.59 -25.10
N PRO A 902 -57.30 -34.42 -25.17
CA PRO A 902 -57.06 -35.33 -26.28
C PRO A 902 -57.97 -36.58 -26.29
N ASP A 903 -58.30 -37.08 -25.10
CA ASP A 903 -59.16 -38.24 -24.87
C ASP A 903 -60.67 -37.89 -24.84
N ALA A 904 -61.00 -36.62 -24.55
CA ALA A 904 -62.33 -36.04 -24.36
C ALA A 904 -63.05 -36.42 -23.06
N ASP A 905 -62.30 -36.72 -21.99
CA ASP A 905 -62.78 -36.89 -20.60
C ASP A 905 -63.27 -35.55 -20.00
N GLY A 906 -62.60 -34.44 -20.33
CA GLY A 906 -62.92 -33.08 -19.86
C GLY A 906 -62.00 -32.51 -18.77
N LEU A 907 -60.85 -33.14 -18.52
CA LEU A 907 -59.62 -32.49 -18.10
C LEU A 907 -58.95 -31.79 -19.30
N THR A 908 -57.88 -31.04 -19.05
CA THR A 908 -56.93 -30.61 -20.10
C THR A 908 -55.55 -31.11 -19.71
N ASN A 909 -54.62 -31.24 -20.65
CA ASN A 909 -53.25 -31.71 -20.40
C ASN A 909 -52.61 -31.10 -19.13
N LEU A 910 -52.79 -29.80 -18.86
CA LEU A 910 -52.32 -29.14 -17.63
C LEU A 910 -53.07 -29.55 -16.35
N GLU A 911 -54.39 -29.77 -16.42
CA GLU A 911 -55.14 -30.37 -15.30
C GLU A 911 -54.63 -31.81 -15.05
N GLU A 912 -54.32 -32.57 -16.10
CA GLU A 912 -53.85 -33.96 -16.00
C GLU A 912 -52.44 -34.09 -15.44
N TYR A 913 -51.51 -33.24 -15.88
CA TYR A 913 -50.21 -33.06 -15.21
C TYR A 913 -50.39 -32.74 -13.71
N THR A 914 -51.38 -31.91 -13.36
CA THR A 914 -51.68 -31.55 -11.96
C THR A 914 -52.23 -32.74 -11.15
N TYR A 915 -52.90 -33.70 -11.77
CA TYR A 915 -53.47 -34.90 -11.12
C TYR A 915 -52.63 -36.18 -11.33
N ASN A 916 -51.58 -36.12 -12.16
CA ASN A 916 -50.72 -37.23 -12.57
C ASN A 916 -51.49 -38.35 -13.31
N THR A 917 -52.45 -37.98 -14.17
CA THR A 917 -53.21 -38.88 -15.06
C THR A 917 -52.58 -38.94 -16.47
N ASP A 918 -52.97 -39.91 -17.32
CA ASP A 918 -52.47 -40.06 -18.70
C ASP A 918 -53.34 -39.24 -19.68
N PRO A 919 -52.83 -38.17 -20.32
CA PRO A 919 -53.60 -37.30 -21.21
C PRO A 919 -54.12 -37.95 -22.51
N ASN A 920 -53.98 -39.26 -22.64
CA ASN A 920 -54.49 -40.05 -23.76
C ASN A 920 -55.45 -41.18 -23.32
N ASP A 921 -55.81 -41.31 -22.03
CA ASP A 921 -56.66 -42.40 -21.52
C ASP A 921 -57.76 -41.92 -20.55
N GLU A 922 -59.02 -42.06 -20.97
CA GLU A 922 -60.22 -41.53 -20.28
C GLU A 922 -60.51 -42.15 -18.89
N ASP A 923 -59.66 -43.03 -18.37
CA ASP A 923 -59.82 -43.88 -17.18
C ASP A 923 -58.42 -44.43 -16.79
N THR A 924 -57.55 -43.58 -16.22
CA THR A 924 -56.11 -43.90 -16.02
C THR A 924 -55.87 -45.18 -15.22
N ASP A 925 -56.80 -45.57 -14.33
CA ASP A 925 -56.67 -46.75 -13.49
C ASP A 925 -57.52 -47.99 -13.89
N ASP A 926 -58.26 -47.89 -15.00
CA ASP A 926 -59.03 -48.99 -15.64
C ASP A 926 -60.25 -49.46 -14.77
N ASP A 927 -60.78 -48.63 -13.84
CA ASP A 927 -61.87 -48.98 -12.91
C ASP A 927 -63.31 -48.68 -13.39
N SER A 928 -63.44 -48.03 -14.56
CA SER A 928 -64.68 -47.64 -15.26
C SER A 928 -65.37 -46.35 -14.82
N TYR A 929 -64.66 -45.44 -14.16
CA TYR A 929 -65.01 -44.02 -14.03
C TYR A 929 -63.93 -43.19 -14.71
N THR A 930 -64.29 -42.03 -15.30
CA THR A 930 -63.26 -41.17 -15.89
C THR A 930 -62.53 -40.38 -14.81
N ASP A 931 -61.29 -39.99 -15.10
CA ASP A 931 -60.47 -39.22 -14.18
C ASP A 931 -61.19 -37.93 -13.75
N LYS A 932 -61.90 -37.28 -14.68
CA LYS A 932 -62.79 -36.15 -14.35
C LYS A 932 -63.94 -36.51 -13.42
N GLU A 933 -64.61 -37.65 -13.63
CA GLU A 933 -65.71 -38.10 -12.75
C GLU A 933 -65.22 -38.38 -11.33
N GLU A 934 -64.00 -38.91 -11.19
CA GLU A 934 -63.31 -39.17 -9.92
C GLU A 934 -62.91 -37.86 -9.20
N ILE A 935 -62.25 -36.94 -9.91
CA ILE A 935 -61.83 -35.63 -9.37
C ILE A 935 -63.05 -34.81 -8.91
N ASP A 936 -64.13 -34.77 -9.70
CA ASP A 936 -65.39 -34.09 -9.32
C ASP A 936 -66.10 -34.77 -8.12
N ALA A 937 -65.89 -36.08 -7.93
CA ALA A 937 -66.39 -36.82 -6.77
C ALA A 937 -65.49 -36.70 -5.52
N GLY A 938 -64.21 -36.34 -5.70
CA GLY A 938 -63.19 -36.33 -4.66
C GLY A 938 -62.66 -37.72 -4.31
N THR A 939 -62.62 -38.62 -5.29
CA THR A 939 -61.92 -39.92 -5.25
C THR A 939 -60.51 -39.77 -5.85
N ASP A 940 -59.83 -40.85 -6.21
CA ASP A 940 -58.37 -40.87 -6.45
C ASP A 940 -58.11 -41.62 -7.77
N PRO A 941 -57.93 -40.90 -8.91
CA PRO A 941 -57.95 -41.46 -10.27
C PRO A 941 -56.75 -42.40 -10.58
N LEU A 942 -55.96 -42.75 -9.57
CA LEU A 942 -54.79 -43.61 -9.65
C LEU A 942 -54.89 -44.83 -8.72
N ASP A 943 -56.02 -45.05 -8.04
CA ASP A 943 -56.31 -46.25 -7.23
C ASP A 943 -57.66 -46.87 -7.64
N PRO A 944 -57.69 -48.02 -8.36
CA PRO A 944 -58.90 -48.64 -8.94
C PRO A 944 -59.79 -49.35 -7.90
N ASN A 945 -59.74 -48.84 -6.67
CA ASN A 945 -60.55 -49.16 -5.52
C ASN A 945 -61.26 -47.89 -4.97
N SER A 946 -61.06 -46.72 -5.60
CA SER A 946 -61.47 -45.40 -5.07
C SER A 946 -62.91 -45.00 -5.44
N MET A 947 -63.40 -45.33 -6.64
CA MET A 947 -64.79 -45.29 -7.16
C MET A 947 -65.82 -44.32 -6.49
N PRO A 948 -66.47 -43.42 -7.27
CA PRO A 948 -67.61 -42.63 -6.81
C PRO A 948 -68.81 -43.50 -6.35
N THR A 949 -69.56 -43.04 -5.33
CA THR A 949 -70.64 -43.85 -4.72
C THR A 949 -72.07 -43.41 -5.09
N GLU A 950 -72.82 -44.27 -5.80
CA GLU A 950 -74.25 -44.07 -6.06
C GLU A 950 -75.14 -44.22 -4.79
N GLU A 951 -75.56 -43.12 -4.14
CA GLU A 951 -76.90 -43.10 -3.46
C GLU A 951 -77.54 -41.70 -3.22
N ALA A 952 -78.45 -41.33 -4.13
CA ALA A 952 -79.75 -40.65 -3.91
C ALA A 952 -79.94 -39.54 -2.83
N ASP A 953 -79.85 -38.28 -3.29
CA ASP A 953 -80.81 -37.17 -3.09
C ASP A 953 -81.81 -37.20 -1.89
N LEU A 954 -81.53 -36.41 -0.84
CA LEU A 954 -82.59 -35.74 -0.06
C LEU A 954 -82.17 -34.40 0.61
N HIS A 955 -82.07 -33.35 -0.20
CA HIS A 955 -82.32 -31.93 0.14
C HIS A 955 -81.49 -31.18 1.24
N PHE A 956 -80.64 -30.27 0.72
CA PHE A 956 -80.25 -28.93 1.22
C PHE A 956 -81.25 -28.14 2.11
N PRO A 957 -80.84 -27.00 2.75
CA PRO A 957 -79.50 -26.41 2.87
C PRO A 957 -79.06 -26.03 4.32
N ILE A 958 -77.81 -25.54 4.45
CA ILE A 958 -77.25 -24.54 5.40
C ILE A 958 -75.99 -25.03 6.14
N THR A 959 -74.85 -24.44 5.73
CA THR A 959 -73.54 -24.39 6.40
C THR A 959 -72.86 -23.15 5.78
N LEU A 960 -72.52 -22.02 6.43
CA LEU A 960 -72.38 -21.55 7.80
C LEU A 960 -71.43 -22.35 8.73
N ILE A 961 -70.27 -21.72 9.00
CA ILE A 961 -69.23 -22.01 10.02
C ILE A 961 -68.51 -23.34 9.76
N ILE A 962 -67.22 -23.37 9.42
CA ILE A 962 -66.00 -23.05 10.22
C ILE A 962 -64.86 -22.88 9.18
N THR A 963 -63.90 -21.94 9.18
CA THR A 963 -63.31 -21.06 10.23
C THR A 963 -62.85 -19.71 9.65
N MET A 964 -62.70 -18.67 10.49
CA MET A 964 -61.99 -17.43 10.15
C MET A 964 -60.55 -17.45 10.66
N LEU A 965 -59.60 -17.03 9.82
CA LEU A 965 -58.30 -16.36 10.08
C LEU A 965 -57.66 -16.21 8.67
N SER A 966 -57.31 -15.03 8.12
CA SER A 966 -57.05 -13.72 8.73
C SER A 966 -57.36 -12.58 7.74
N PHE A 967 -58.02 -11.50 8.18
CA PHE A 967 -57.99 -10.21 7.44
C PHE A 967 -58.15 -8.99 8.37
N ALA A 968 -56.99 -8.43 8.73
CA ALA A 968 -56.71 -7.15 9.39
C ALA A 968 -55.16 -7.01 9.31
N ILE A 969 -54.47 -5.89 9.06
CA ILE A 969 -54.73 -4.43 9.02
C ILE A 969 -53.47 -3.81 8.34
N ILE A 970 -53.38 -2.70 7.60
CA ILE A 970 -54.23 -1.51 7.34
C ILE A 970 -53.85 -0.89 5.95
N ILE A 971 -54.66 0.01 5.36
CA ILE A 971 -54.12 0.97 4.34
C ILE A 971 -53.52 2.18 5.06
N SER A 972 -52.21 2.38 4.96
CA SER A 972 -51.63 3.72 4.89
C SER A 972 -50.34 3.72 4.06
N SER A 973 -50.41 4.41 2.93
CA SER A 973 -49.33 4.53 1.94
C SER A 973 -48.11 5.32 2.43
N ARG A 974 -46.99 5.14 1.70
CA ARG A 974 -45.86 6.08 1.50
C ARG A 974 -44.81 6.21 2.60
N ARG A 975 -43.61 5.76 2.20
CA ARG A 975 -42.30 6.43 2.22
C ARG A 975 -41.75 6.96 3.55
N ARG A 976 -40.49 6.60 3.79
CA ARG A 976 -39.30 7.48 3.99
C ARG A 976 -38.02 6.59 3.98
N LYS A 977 -36.78 7.03 3.71
CA LYS A 977 -36.14 8.38 3.74
C LYS A 977 -36.39 9.14 5.04
#